data_AF-A0A2U0SFM6-F1
#
_entry.id   AF-A0A2U0SFM6-F1
#
_cell.length_a   1.000
_cell.length_b   1.000
_cell.length_c   1.000
_cell.angle_alpha   90.00
_cell.angle_beta   90.00
_cell.angle_gamma   90.00
#
_symmetry.space_group_name_H-M   'P 1'
#
loop_
_entity.id
_entity.type
_entity.pdbx_description
1 polymer ?
#
loop_
_entity_poly.entity_id
_entity_poly.type
_entity_poly.pdbx_seq_one_letter_code
_entity_poly.pdbx_strand_id
1 'polypeptide(L)'
;MSLTPAFLDELRARTTLSTLIAKSVKLQRAGKEFRACCPFHNEKTPSFYVNDDKGFYHCFGCGAHGDAIRWMTDQRGLPFIDAVKELAQAAGLDMPEQDRRAAEKAERARGLHELMGEAATWFTERLNGIEGAEARAVLQRRGITPETARTFGLGFAPDSRGKLKEALKAYGDAMLVESGMLIAVEGKESYDRFRGRLMIPIRDVRGRTIAFGGRIIGEGEPKYLNSPETPLFDKGRTLYNLDRAQAAARKADRVIAVEGYMDVIALAQAGFGEAVAPLGTALTEHQLERLWRLSEVPLLCFDGDSAGQKAALRAAHRALPMLAPGRSLAFVTLPQGLDPDDLVRSQGPAAFEALLAKPEPLVDRLWASEVSAGPLDTPEQRAGLKRRLTELAEQIQDPNVKHEYIAEFRARADQQFGRGPREFRKDQRGPATARQQPRGTRNARGGWQPPEAPPSHLIRGVQASGLDPILARAVLAGLVRHPGEIARHLEVLGSLRSGSGPLARLFESVVDIAMTTPNLRQLDSDDFRTILSTSGFDSAAGALLGADTLPFSFTRPEADVMKARDDLSEAIAVMTAQPVVDAALAEATASLMRDVTEEAFARQVALSRQRQELQDRLANLMLADDGVFEE
;
A
#
# COMPACT_ATOMS: atom_id res chain seq x y z
N MET A 1 28.52 3.26 -13.42
CA MET A 1 29.60 4.26 -13.26
C MET A 1 29.79 4.42 -11.77
N SER A 2 30.92 3.97 -11.22
CA SER A 2 31.27 4.31 -9.84
C SER A 2 32.11 5.58 -9.92
N LEU A 3 31.45 6.74 -9.77
CA LEU A 3 32.17 7.98 -9.51
C LEU A 3 32.50 7.94 -8.02
N THR A 4 33.79 7.91 -7.67
CA THR A 4 34.19 7.91 -6.27
C THR A 4 33.79 9.25 -5.63
N PRO A 5 33.40 9.27 -4.34
CA PRO A 5 33.15 10.52 -3.63
C PRO A 5 34.33 11.49 -3.74
N ALA A 6 35.56 10.97 -3.66
CA ALA A 6 36.78 11.74 -3.83
C ALA A 6 36.88 12.46 -5.20
N PHE A 7 36.50 11.79 -6.30
CA PHE A 7 36.51 12.41 -7.63
C PHE A 7 35.47 13.55 -7.72
N LEU A 8 34.28 13.34 -7.16
CA LEU A 8 33.24 14.38 -7.15
C LEU A 8 33.64 15.58 -6.31
N ASP A 9 34.31 15.35 -5.18
CA ASP A 9 34.81 16.42 -4.32
C ASP A 9 35.96 17.18 -4.97
N GLU A 10 36.87 16.49 -5.65
CA GLU A 10 37.94 17.13 -6.44
C GLU A 10 37.36 17.97 -7.59
N LEU A 11 36.34 17.45 -8.28
CA LEU A 11 35.64 18.17 -9.34
C LEU A 11 34.97 19.44 -8.83
N ARG A 12 34.31 19.38 -7.67
CA ARG A 12 33.73 20.56 -7.01
C ARG A 12 34.81 21.57 -6.64
N ALA A 13 35.92 21.12 -6.06
CA ALA A 13 37.01 21.99 -5.65
C ALA A 13 37.69 22.73 -6.83
N ARG A 14 37.76 22.09 -8.01
CA ARG A 14 38.31 22.71 -9.23
C ARG A 14 37.31 23.57 -10.00
N THR A 15 36.04 23.60 -9.58
CA THR A 15 35.00 24.36 -10.28
C THR A 15 34.64 25.62 -9.49
N THR A 16 34.98 26.80 -10.04
CA THR A 16 34.50 28.07 -9.50
C THR A 16 33.04 28.29 -9.90
N LEU A 17 32.15 28.32 -8.91
CA LEU A 17 30.70 28.33 -9.11
C LEU A 17 30.21 29.64 -9.75
N SER A 18 30.75 30.79 -9.33
CA SER A 18 30.43 32.09 -9.92
C SER A 18 30.79 32.15 -11.41
N THR A 19 31.94 31.62 -11.80
CA THR A 19 32.38 31.54 -13.20
C THR A 19 31.46 30.65 -14.04
N LEU A 20 31.00 29.53 -13.47
CA LEU A 20 30.05 28.64 -14.13
C LEU A 20 28.69 29.31 -14.34
N ILE A 21 28.15 29.94 -13.30
CA ILE A 21 26.83 30.58 -13.31
C ILE A 21 26.83 31.86 -14.15
N ALA A 22 27.93 32.62 -14.15
CA ALA A 22 28.08 33.85 -14.93
C ALA A 22 27.87 33.66 -16.45
N LYS A 23 28.00 32.43 -16.95
CA LYS A 23 27.73 32.09 -18.36
C LYS A 23 26.25 32.25 -18.73
N SER A 24 25.34 32.08 -17.77
CA SER A 24 23.90 32.07 -18.02
C SER A 24 23.15 33.15 -17.23
N VAL A 25 23.75 33.68 -16.15
CA VAL A 25 23.11 34.66 -15.27
C VAL A 25 24.04 35.83 -15.01
N LYS A 26 23.51 37.06 -15.11
CA LYS A 26 24.28 38.28 -14.84
C LYS A 26 24.48 38.47 -13.34
N LEU A 27 25.62 38.02 -12.83
CA LEU A 27 26.00 38.16 -11.42
C LEU A 27 26.51 39.58 -11.11
N GLN A 28 26.12 40.10 -9.95
CA GLN A 28 26.61 41.34 -9.36
C GLN A 28 27.40 41.03 -8.09
N ARG A 29 28.55 41.69 -7.88
CA ARG A 29 29.36 41.47 -6.68
C ARG A 29 28.68 42.09 -5.46
N ALA A 30 28.58 41.31 -4.38
CA ALA A 30 28.00 41.70 -3.10
C ALA A 30 28.95 41.29 -1.96
N GLY A 31 29.98 42.12 -1.74
CA GLY A 31 31.05 41.81 -0.78
C GLY A 31 31.91 40.63 -1.24
N LYS A 32 31.92 39.55 -0.45
CA LYS A 32 32.63 38.29 -0.77
C LYS A 32 31.80 37.32 -1.62
N GLU A 33 30.51 37.58 -1.77
CA GLU A 33 29.59 36.74 -2.54
C GLU A 33 29.13 37.45 -3.82
N PHE A 34 28.42 36.71 -4.66
CA PHE A 34 27.75 37.26 -5.83
C PHE A 34 26.23 37.15 -5.66
N ARG A 35 25.49 38.12 -6.19
CA ARG A 35 24.03 38.13 -6.18
C ARG A 35 23.45 38.30 -7.58
N ALA A 36 22.28 37.73 -7.85
CA ALA A 36 21.50 37.93 -9.07
C ALA A 36 20.00 37.73 -8.83
N CYS A 37 19.18 38.06 -9.83
CA CYS A 37 17.81 37.55 -9.88
C CYS A 37 17.84 36.05 -10.14
N CYS A 38 16.97 35.31 -9.46
CA CYS A 38 16.92 33.87 -9.50
C CYS A 38 16.58 33.35 -10.91
N PRO A 39 17.32 32.34 -11.40
CA PRO A 39 17.07 31.74 -12.69
C PRO A 39 16.05 30.59 -12.63
N PHE A 40 15.64 30.17 -11.42
CA PHE A 40 14.68 29.09 -11.16
C PHE A 40 13.24 29.58 -10.97
N HIS A 41 13.04 30.88 -10.71
CA HIS A 41 11.71 31.49 -10.56
C HIS A 41 11.77 32.96 -10.97
N ASN A 42 10.62 33.54 -11.32
CA ASN A 42 10.57 34.89 -11.88
C ASN A 42 10.49 35.96 -10.78
N GLU A 43 11.56 36.73 -10.58
CA GLU A 43 11.62 37.82 -9.59
C GLU A 43 12.27 39.11 -10.14
N LYS A 44 11.93 40.26 -9.54
CA LYS A 44 12.50 41.57 -9.93
C LYS A 44 13.65 42.04 -9.05
N THR A 45 13.76 41.50 -7.84
CA THR A 45 14.79 41.84 -6.86
C THR A 45 15.78 40.69 -6.73
N PRO A 46 17.11 40.94 -6.68
CA PRO A 46 18.08 39.86 -6.55
C PRO A 46 17.95 39.10 -5.22
N SER A 47 17.50 37.84 -5.26
CA SER A 47 17.48 36.95 -4.08
C SER A 47 18.38 35.71 -4.21
N PHE A 48 19.05 35.54 -5.35
CA PHE A 48 19.96 34.44 -5.64
C PHE A 48 21.39 34.80 -5.27
N TYR A 49 21.98 34.08 -4.31
CA TYR A 49 23.35 34.28 -3.83
C TYR A 49 24.24 33.11 -4.22
N VAL A 50 25.48 33.42 -4.60
CA VAL A 50 26.52 32.44 -4.96
C VAL A 50 27.74 32.70 -4.11
N ASN A 51 28.20 31.67 -3.41
CA ASN A 51 29.39 31.71 -2.56
C ASN A 51 30.43 30.73 -3.09
N ASP A 52 31.52 31.26 -3.66
CA ASP A 52 32.62 30.44 -4.18
C ASP A 52 33.43 29.75 -3.08
N ASP A 53 33.64 30.43 -1.94
CA ASP A 53 34.42 29.89 -0.81
C ASP A 53 33.75 28.63 -0.21
N LYS A 54 32.41 28.61 -0.19
CA LYS A 54 31.60 27.50 0.32
C LYS A 54 31.13 26.53 -0.78
N GLY A 55 31.32 26.89 -2.05
CA GLY A 55 30.99 26.05 -3.20
C GLY A 55 29.50 25.81 -3.46
N PHE A 56 28.60 26.67 -2.96
CA PHE A 56 27.15 26.52 -3.18
C PHE A 56 26.46 27.84 -3.55
N TYR A 57 25.28 27.71 -4.16
CA TYR A 57 24.34 28.80 -4.37
C TYR A 57 23.08 28.58 -3.53
N HIS A 58 22.43 29.67 -3.14
CA HIS A 58 21.16 29.65 -2.43
C HIS A 58 20.26 30.80 -2.86
N CYS A 59 18.99 30.51 -3.14
CA CYS A 59 17.97 31.49 -3.43
C CYS A 59 17.08 31.73 -2.21
N PHE A 60 17.06 32.95 -1.67
CA PHE A 60 16.18 33.29 -0.54
C PHE A 60 14.70 33.45 -0.94
N GLY A 61 14.40 33.66 -2.22
CA GLY A 61 13.01 33.72 -2.71
C GLY A 61 12.32 32.35 -2.81
N CYS A 62 12.92 31.38 -3.52
CA CYS A 62 12.31 30.07 -3.79
C CYS A 62 12.95 28.87 -3.07
N GLY A 63 14.03 29.08 -2.31
CA GLY A 63 14.74 28.01 -1.61
C GLY A 63 15.64 27.13 -2.49
N ALA A 64 15.80 27.45 -3.78
CA ALA A 64 16.71 26.70 -4.66
C ALA A 64 18.15 26.73 -4.11
N HIS A 65 18.75 25.56 -3.96
CA HIS A 65 20.06 25.37 -3.35
C HIS A 65 20.83 24.25 -4.04
N GLY A 66 22.12 24.45 -4.29
CA GLY A 66 22.95 23.43 -4.93
C GLY A 66 24.41 23.83 -5.13
N ASP A 67 25.19 22.86 -5.61
CA ASP A 67 26.58 23.01 -6.03
C ASP A 67 26.69 23.16 -7.56
N ALA A 68 27.92 23.15 -8.08
CA ALA A 68 28.18 23.22 -9.52
C ALA A 68 27.53 22.08 -10.32
N ILE A 69 27.42 20.88 -9.75
CA ILE A 69 26.80 19.74 -10.44
C ILE A 69 25.29 19.93 -10.47
N ARG A 70 24.68 20.31 -9.35
CA ARG A 70 23.25 20.63 -9.28
C ARG A 70 22.87 21.79 -10.19
N TRP A 71 23.72 22.79 -10.35
CA TRP A 71 23.50 23.85 -11.34
C TRP A 71 23.33 23.29 -12.76
N MET A 72 24.18 22.34 -13.15
CA MET A 72 24.15 21.71 -14.47
C MET A 72 22.94 20.78 -14.64
N THR A 73 22.51 20.09 -13.59
CA THR A 73 21.33 19.23 -13.67
C THR A 73 20.03 20.02 -13.62
N ASP A 74 19.90 20.93 -12.66
CA ASP A 74 18.61 21.53 -12.31
C ASP A 74 18.31 22.73 -13.20
N GLN A 75 19.33 23.52 -13.56
CA GLN A 75 19.14 24.69 -14.42
C GLN A 75 19.39 24.42 -15.90
N ARG A 76 20.35 23.56 -16.24
CA ARG A 76 20.63 23.20 -17.65
C ARG A 76 19.94 21.91 -18.10
N GLY A 77 19.30 21.19 -17.20
CA GLY A 77 18.57 19.95 -17.54
C GLY A 77 19.47 18.80 -17.97
N LEU A 78 20.78 18.84 -17.67
CA LEU A 78 21.70 17.80 -18.09
C LEU A 78 21.56 16.55 -17.22
N PRO A 79 21.62 15.34 -17.81
CA PRO A 79 21.79 14.11 -17.04
C PRO A 79 23.04 14.20 -16.17
N PHE A 80 22.98 13.69 -14.93
CA PHE A 80 24.05 13.81 -13.92
C PHE A 80 25.45 13.47 -14.45
N ILE A 81 25.57 12.40 -15.23
CA ILE A 81 26.86 11.98 -15.81
C ILE A 81 27.39 12.96 -16.84
N ASP A 82 26.51 13.53 -17.67
CA ASP A 82 26.91 14.48 -18.69
C ASP A 82 27.28 15.83 -18.05
N ALA A 83 26.58 16.22 -16.98
CA ALA A 83 26.97 17.34 -16.12
C ALA A 83 28.39 17.16 -15.54
N VAL A 84 28.68 15.98 -14.99
CA VAL A 84 30.01 15.65 -14.43
C VAL A 84 31.09 15.68 -15.52
N LYS A 85 30.83 15.13 -16.72
CA LYS A 85 31.78 15.16 -17.85
C LYS A 85 32.10 16.58 -18.31
N GLU A 86 31.07 17.42 -18.47
CA GLU A 86 31.26 18.79 -18.94
C GLU A 86 32.06 19.62 -17.93
N LEU A 87 31.79 19.45 -16.64
CA LEU A 87 32.56 20.08 -15.57
C LEU A 87 34.00 19.55 -15.52
N ALA A 88 34.21 18.24 -15.67
CA ALA A 88 35.53 17.63 -15.65
C ALA A 88 36.40 18.13 -16.81
N GLN A 89 35.83 18.21 -18.02
CA GLN A 89 36.49 18.79 -19.19
C GLN A 89 36.85 20.26 -18.96
N ALA A 90 35.95 21.05 -18.38
CA ALA A 90 36.22 22.46 -18.07
C ALA A 90 37.28 22.64 -16.96
N ALA A 91 37.37 21.69 -16.03
CA ALA A 91 38.31 21.68 -14.92
C ALA A 91 39.66 21.01 -15.24
N GLY A 92 39.85 20.51 -16.48
CA GLY A 92 41.04 19.75 -16.87
C GLY A 92 41.24 18.47 -16.05
N LEU A 93 40.14 17.86 -15.59
CA LEU A 93 40.11 16.58 -14.88
C LEU A 93 39.78 15.47 -15.87
N ASP A 94 40.64 14.45 -15.93
CA ASP A 94 40.33 13.25 -16.68
C ASP A 94 39.18 12.50 -16.00
N MET A 95 38.15 12.19 -16.79
CA MET A 95 37.08 11.33 -16.30
C MET A 95 37.66 9.96 -15.93
N PRO A 96 37.28 9.39 -14.77
CA PRO A 96 37.69 8.04 -14.41
C PRO A 96 37.37 7.11 -15.58
N GLU A 97 38.37 6.33 -15.99
CA GLU A 97 38.30 5.47 -17.17
C GLU A 97 36.98 4.69 -17.15
N GLN A 98 36.20 4.76 -18.24
CA GLN A 98 35.05 3.87 -18.40
C GLN A 98 35.61 2.46 -18.26
N ASP A 99 35.25 1.77 -17.17
CA ASP A 99 35.62 0.37 -16.91
C ASP A 99 35.59 -0.36 -18.25
N ARG A 100 36.75 -0.83 -18.75
CA ARG A 100 36.85 -1.48 -20.07
C ARG A 100 35.77 -2.57 -20.21
N ARG A 101 35.43 -3.20 -19.08
CA ARG A 101 34.35 -4.18 -18.94
C ARG A 101 32.96 -3.60 -19.16
N ALA A 102 32.69 -2.37 -18.75
CA ALA A 102 31.43 -1.67 -18.99
C ALA A 102 31.28 -1.27 -20.47
N ALA A 103 32.36 -0.84 -21.13
CA ALA A 103 32.36 -0.57 -22.57
C ALA A 103 32.16 -1.87 -23.39
N GLU A 104 32.91 -2.93 -23.05
CA GLU A 104 32.75 -4.27 -23.63
C GLU A 104 31.32 -4.81 -23.42
N LYS A 105 30.74 -4.64 -22.23
CA LYS A 105 29.37 -5.04 -21.91
C LYS A 105 28.34 -4.24 -22.72
N ALA A 106 28.54 -2.94 -22.90
CA ALA A 106 27.65 -2.10 -23.69
C ALA A 106 27.69 -2.47 -25.18
N GLU A 107 28.88 -2.75 -25.72
CA GLU A 107 29.04 -3.21 -27.10
C GLU A 107 28.42 -4.60 -27.29
N ARG A 108 28.65 -5.53 -26.35
CA ARG A 108 28.03 -6.85 -26.34
C ARG A 108 26.50 -6.76 -26.31
N ALA A 109 25.95 -5.90 -25.46
CA ALA A 109 24.50 -5.67 -25.39
C ALA A 109 23.95 -5.05 -26.68
N ARG A 110 24.71 -4.18 -27.35
CA ARG A 110 24.34 -3.64 -28.68
C ARG A 110 24.27 -4.75 -29.72
N GLY A 111 25.30 -5.59 -29.82
CA GLY A 111 25.32 -6.72 -30.74
C GLY A 111 24.17 -7.72 -30.48
N LEU A 112 23.83 -7.99 -29.22
CA LEU A 112 22.66 -8.80 -28.89
C LEU A 112 21.35 -8.16 -29.34
N HIS A 113 21.18 -6.85 -29.19
CA HIS A 113 19.97 -6.17 -29.67
C HIS A 113 19.86 -6.18 -31.20
N GLU A 114 20.99 -6.00 -31.91
CA GLU A 114 21.04 -6.08 -33.39
C GLU A 114 20.65 -7.48 -33.87
N LEU A 115 21.25 -8.53 -33.28
CA LEU A 115 20.88 -9.93 -33.52
C LEU A 115 19.39 -10.18 -33.32
N MET A 116 18.82 -9.72 -32.20
CA MET A 116 17.40 -9.91 -31.90
C MET A 116 16.49 -9.15 -32.86
N GLY A 117 16.92 -7.99 -33.35
CA GLY A 117 16.26 -7.23 -34.42
C GLY A 117 16.26 -8.01 -35.73
N GLU A 118 17.40 -8.53 -36.16
CA GLU A 118 17.52 -9.34 -37.38
C GLU A 118 16.73 -10.64 -37.29
N ALA A 119 16.75 -11.33 -36.13
CA ALA A 119 15.92 -12.50 -35.88
C ALA A 119 14.43 -12.18 -36.04
N ALA A 120 13.96 -11.03 -35.52
CA ALA A 120 12.57 -10.62 -35.65
C ALA A 120 12.18 -10.36 -37.12
N THR A 121 13.05 -9.68 -37.87
CA THR A 121 12.87 -9.47 -39.31
C THR A 121 12.79 -10.80 -40.04
N TRP A 122 13.74 -11.71 -39.78
CA TRP A 122 13.78 -13.03 -40.41
C TRP A 122 12.51 -13.84 -40.15
N PHE A 123 12.05 -13.91 -38.89
CA PHE A 123 10.79 -14.60 -38.57
C PHE A 123 9.59 -13.97 -39.28
N THR A 124 9.55 -12.65 -39.38
CA THR A 124 8.48 -11.92 -40.09
C THR A 124 8.48 -12.26 -41.59
N GLU A 125 9.66 -12.30 -42.22
CA GLU A 125 9.81 -12.72 -43.61
C GLU A 125 9.35 -14.18 -43.82
N ARG A 126 9.72 -15.09 -42.90
CA ARG A 126 9.26 -16.49 -42.95
C ARG A 126 7.75 -16.59 -42.84
N LEU A 127 7.12 -15.77 -41.98
CA LEU A 127 5.66 -15.73 -41.84
C LEU A 127 4.98 -15.24 -43.13
N ASN A 128 5.60 -14.32 -43.87
CA ASN A 128 5.05 -13.78 -45.12
C ASN A 128 5.40 -14.65 -46.35
N GLY A 129 6.41 -15.50 -46.24
CA GLY A 129 6.83 -16.43 -47.30
C GLY A 129 5.93 -17.65 -47.48
N ILE A 130 6.35 -18.56 -48.36
CA ILE A 130 5.61 -19.79 -48.69
C ILE A 130 5.45 -20.69 -47.46
N GLU A 131 6.53 -20.85 -46.67
CA GLU A 131 6.53 -21.73 -45.47
C GLU A 131 5.58 -21.26 -44.37
N GLY A 132 5.22 -19.96 -44.34
CA GLY A 132 4.34 -19.38 -43.33
C GLY A 132 2.84 -19.64 -43.54
N ALA A 133 2.44 -20.39 -44.58
CA ALA A 133 1.03 -20.58 -44.93
C ALA A 133 0.17 -21.13 -43.77
N GLU A 134 0.65 -22.17 -43.07
CA GLU A 134 -0.06 -22.74 -41.92
C GLU A 134 -0.13 -21.77 -40.74
N ALA A 135 0.95 -21.04 -40.47
CA ALA A 135 1.00 -20.02 -39.42
C ALA A 135 -0.04 -18.91 -39.67
N ARG A 136 -0.14 -18.42 -40.92
CA ARG A 136 -1.16 -17.44 -41.32
C ARG A 136 -2.57 -18.01 -41.19
N ALA A 137 -2.79 -19.27 -41.54
CA ALA A 137 -4.09 -19.93 -41.34
C ALA A 137 -4.46 -20.04 -39.85
N VAL A 138 -3.48 -20.27 -38.96
CA VAL A 138 -3.71 -20.25 -37.50
C VAL A 138 -4.10 -18.85 -37.01
N LEU A 139 -3.43 -17.80 -37.49
CA LEU A 139 -3.77 -16.41 -37.16
C LEU A 139 -5.18 -16.06 -37.64
N GLN A 140 -5.52 -16.44 -38.87
CA GLN A 140 -6.84 -16.21 -39.45
C GLN A 140 -7.95 -16.93 -38.68
N ARG A 141 -7.74 -18.20 -38.28
CA ARG A 141 -8.71 -18.94 -37.43
C ARG A 141 -8.94 -18.29 -36.07
N ARG A 142 -7.93 -17.58 -35.55
CA ARG A 142 -8.04 -16.77 -34.33
C ARG A 142 -8.55 -15.35 -34.57
N GLY A 143 -8.90 -15.00 -35.80
CA GLY A 143 -9.40 -13.67 -36.13
C GLY A 143 -8.34 -12.57 -36.05
N ILE A 144 -7.04 -12.90 -36.02
CA ILE A 144 -5.98 -11.90 -36.02
C ILE A 144 -5.77 -11.40 -37.46
N THR A 145 -5.98 -10.11 -37.63
CA THR A 145 -5.82 -9.46 -38.94
C THR A 145 -4.34 -9.37 -39.34
N PRO A 146 -4.03 -9.33 -40.65
CA PRO A 146 -2.67 -9.06 -41.13
C PRO A 146 -2.08 -7.76 -40.56
N GLU A 147 -2.90 -6.73 -40.36
CA GLU A 147 -2.52 -5.44 -39.79
C GLU A 147 -2.08 -5.59 -38.33
N THR A 148 -2.84 -6.32 -37.52
CA THR A 148 -2.47 -6.65 -36.14
C THR A 148 -1.21 -7.50 -36.10
N ALA A 149 -1.10 -8.51 -36.96
CA ALA A 149 0.09 -9.35 -37.05
C ALA A 149 1.36 -8.53 -37.36
N ARG A 150 1.28 -7.58 -38.30
CA ARG A 150 2.36 -6.63 -38.60
C ARG A 150 2.66 -5.70 -37.42
N THR A 151 1.62 -5.15 -36.78
CA THR A 151 1.75 -4.21 -35.66
C THR A 151 2.49 -4.83 -34.48
N PHE A 152 2.19 -6.08 -34.14
CA PHE A 152 2.87 -6.82 -33.09
C PHE A 152 4.19 -7.44 -33.54
N GLY A 153 4.49 -7.44 -34.85
CA GLY A 153 5.69 -8.05 -35.42
C GLY A 153 5.67 -9.57 -35.32
N LEU A 154 4.51 -10.20 -35.48
CA LEU A 154 4.40 -11.65 -35.45
C LEU A 154 5.22 -12.26 -36.60
N GLY A 155 5.83 -13.40 -36.31
CA GLY A 155 6.69 -14.12 -37.25
C GLY A 155 6.44 -15.63 -37.22
N PHE A 156 7.24 -16.38 -37.97
CA PHE A 156 7.17 -17.84 -38.02
C PHE A 156 8.58 -18.43 -37.99
N ALA A 157 8.82 -19.37 -37.08
CA ALA A 157 9.99 -20.21 -37.08
C ALA A 157 9.64 -21.51 -37.84
N PRO A 158 10.23 -21.75 -39.03
CA PRO A 158 10.05 -22.99 -39.76
C PRO A 158 10.41 -24.22 -38.91
N ASP A 159 9.82 -25.37 -39.23
CA ASP A 159 10.22 -26.62 -38.58
C ASP A 159 11.56 -27.12 -39.13
N SER A 160 12.64 -26.54 -38.63
CA SER A 160 14.01 -26.87 -39.03
C SER A 160 14.97 -26.68 -37.85
N ARG A 161 16.08 -27.41 -37.85
CA ARG A 161 17.08 -27.38 -36.77
C ARG A 161 18.19 -26.36 -36.98
N GLY A 162 18.32 -25.72 -38.14
CA GLY A 162 19.45 -24.82 -38.42
C GLY A 162 19.18 -23.72 -39.44
N LYS A 163 17.93 -23.47 -39.82
CA LYS A 163 17.60 -22.41 -40.79
C LYS A 163 17.86 -21.02 -40.20
N LEU A 164 17.55 -20.83 -38.91
CA LEU A 164 17.86 -19.58 -38.21
C LEU A 164 19.37 -19.44 -38.00
N LYS A 165 20.04 -20.53 -37.57
CA LYS A 165 21.51 -20.58 -37.44
C LYS A 165 22.21 -20.14 -38.72
N GLU A 166 21.83 -20.69 -39.88
CA GLU A 166 22.44 -20.34 -41.17
C GLU A 166 22.14 -18.88 -41.56
N ALA A 167 20.91 -18.42 -41.32
CA ALA A 167 20.51 -17.04 -41.65
C ALA A 167 21.27 -15.99 -40.83
N LEU A 168 21.59 -16.28 -39.58
CA LEU A 168 22.27 -15.36 -38.65
C LEU A 168 23.73 -15.75 -38.34
N LYS A 169 24.36 -16.55 -39.22
CA LYS A 169 25.72 -17.08 -39.00
C LYS A 169 26.79 -16.01 -38.77
N ALA A 170 26.56 -14.77 -39.26
CA ALA A 170 27.47 -13.65 -39.09
C ALA A 170 27.72 -13.27 -37.61
N TYR A 171 26.77 -13.56 -36.72
CA TYR A 171 26.88 -13.28 -35.28
C TYR A 171 27.63 -14.37 -34.50
N GLY A 172 27.79 -15.56 -35.10
CA GLY A 172 28.42 -16.73 -34.49
C GLY A 172 27.56 -17.44 -33.43
N ASP A 173 27.79 -18.75 -33.28
CA ASP A 173 27.03 -19.63 -32.39
C ASP A 173 26.98 -19.15 -30.95
N ALA A 174 28.10 -18.63 -30.42
CA ALA A 174 28.18 -18.18 -29.02
C ALA A 174 27.17 -17.06 -28.72
N MET A 175 27.02 -16.08 -29.61
CA MET A 175 26.07 -14.98 -29.41
C MET A 175 24.62 -15.43 -29.62
N LEU A 176 24.39 -16.36 -30.56
CA LEU A 176 23.06 -16.94 -30.80
C LEU A 176 22.59 -17.85 -29.63
N VAL A 177 23.50 -18.52 -28.95
CA VAL A 177 23.21 -19.26 -27.71
C VAL A 177 22.95 -18.29 -26.55
N GLU A 178 23.77 -17.23 -26.41
CA GLU A 178 23.62 -16.20 -25.36
C GLU A 178 22.29 -15.44 -25.48
N SER A 179 21.82 -15.17 -26.70
CA SER A 179 20.51 -14.55 -26.97
C SER A 179 19.33 -15.53 -26.83
N GLY A 180 19.61 -16.82 -26.60
CA GLY A 180 18.60 -17.87 -26.49
C GLY A 180 17.96 -18.29 -27.80
N MET A 181 18.55 -17.95 -28.96
CA MET A 181 18.06 -18.36 -30.29
C MET A 181 18.51 -19.78 -30.65
N LEU A 182 19.65 -20.24 -30.12
CA LEU A 182 20.13 -21.61 -30.25
C LEU A 182 20.17 -22.35 -28.90
N ILE A 183 20.08 -23.68 -28.98
CA ILE A 183 20.39 -24.58 -27.88
C ILE A 183 21.73 -25.23 -28.19
N ALA A 184 22.69 -25.12 -27.26
CA ALA A 184 23.93 -25.86 -27.28
C ALA A 184 23.85 -27.04 -26.31
N VAL A 185 24.29 -28.22 -26.73
CA VAL A 185 24.42 -29.42 -25.91
C VAL A 185 25.87 -29.90 -26.04
N GLU A 186 26.51 -30.23 -24.92
CA GLU A 186 27.91 -30.68 -24.91
C GLU A 186 28.11 -31.87 -25.86
N GLY A 187 29.16 -31.80 -26.70
CA GLY A 187 29.48 -32.83 -27.68
C GLY A 187 28.51 -32.93 -28.87
N LYS A 188 27.55 -32.02 -29.03
CA LYS A 188 26.60 -31.99 -30.15
C LYS A 188 26.59 -30.64 -30.84
N GLU A 189 26.17 -30.63 -32.10
CA GLU A 189 25.98 -29.38 -32.84
C GLU A 189 24.83 -28.56 -32.22
N SER A 190 25.06 -27.24 -32.12
CA SER A 190 24.03 -26.27 -31.75
C SER A 190 22.87 -26.29 -32.76
N TYR A 191 21.65 -26.05 -32.29
CA TYR A 191 20.46 -26.09 -33.14
C TYR A 191 19.41 -25.05 -32.72
N ASP A 192 18.54 -24.68 -33.67
CA ASP A 192 17.49 -23.67 -33.52
C ASP A 192 16.57 -24.00 -32.33
N ARG A 193 16.41 -23.06 -31.39
CA ARG A 193 15.54 -23.23 -30.22
C ARG A 193 14.07 -23.32 -30.61
N PHE A 194 13.62 -22.41 -31.46
CA PHE A 194 12.24 -22.31 -31.91
C PHE A 194 12.09 -23.00 -33.27
N ARG A 195 11.14 -23.94 -33.35
CA ARG A 195 10.91 -24.77 -34.54
C ARG A 195 9.42 -25.04 -34.68
N GLY A 196 8.89 -24.87 -35.88
CA GLY A 196 7.45 -25.06 -36.16
C GLY A 196 6.56 -24.17 -35.29
N ARG A 197 6.97 -22.92 -35.05
CA ARG A 197 6.32 -22.03 -34.07
C ARG A 197 5.93 -20.69 -34.66
N LEU A 198 4.72 -20.24 -34.34
CA LEU A 198 4.33 -18.83 -34.47
C LEU A 198 5.15 -18.02 -33.45
N MET A 199 5.93 -17.08 -33.94
CA MET A 199 6.85 -16.26 -33.16
C MET A 199 6.19 -14.96 -32.75
N ILE A 200 6.29 -14.64 -31.47
CA ILE A 200 5.70 -13.49 -30.81
C ILE A 200 6.86 -12.72 -30.17
N PRO A 201 7.31 -11.58 -30.75
CA PRO A 201 8.44 -10.84 -30.21
C PRO A 201 8.07 -10.18 -28.89
N ILE A 202 8.96 -10.30 -27.90
CA ILE A 202 8.88 -9.62 -26.62
C ILE A 202 9.82 -8.42 -26.67
N ARG A 203 9.30 -7.24 -26.32
CA ARG A 203 10.01 -5.96 -26.46
C ARG A 203 10.29 -5.33 -25.12
N ASP A 204 11.39 -4.58 -25.04
CA ASP A 204 11.66 -3.68 -23.92
C ASP A 204 10.77 -2.43 -23.99
N VAL A 205 10.83 -1.57 -22.97
CA VAL A 205 10.05 -0.30 -22.94
C VAL A 205 10.35 0.66 -24.08
N ARG A 206 11.45 0.47 -24.82
CA ARG A 206 11.81 1.28 -26.00
C ARG A 206 11.33 0.64 -27.30
N GLY A 207 10.61 -0.49 -27.23
CA GLY A 207 10.10 -1.22 -28.39
C GLY A 207 11.13 -2.12 -29.07
N ARG A 208 12.32 -2.31 -28.50
CA ARG A 208 13.38 -3.17 -29.07
C ARG A 208 13.12 -4.62 -28.69
N THR A 209 13.25 -5.55 -29.64
CA THR A 209 13.10 -6.98 -29.37
C THR A 209 14.20 -7.46 -28.42
N ILE A 210 13.80 -8.14 -27.35
CA ILE A 210 14.70 -8.68 -26.32
C ILE A 210 14.53 -10.18 -26.09
N ALA A 211 13.39 -10.75 -26.51
CA ALA A 211 13.09 -12.16 -26.40
C ALA A 211 11.96 -12.55 -27.36
N PHE A 212 11.60 -13.83 -27.40
CA PHE A 212 10.44 -14.32 -28.12
C PHE A 212 9.62 -15.29 -27.27
N GLY A 213 8.30 -15.22 -27.43
CA GLY A 213 7.39 -16.33 -27.20
C GLY A 213 7.16 -17.09 -28.50
N GLY A 214 6.98 -18.41 -28.42
CA GLY A 214 6.78 -19.27 -29.57
C GLY A 214 5.63 -20.24 -29.33
N ARG A 215 4.54 -20.08 -30.06
CA ARG A 215 3.39 -21.00 -30.02
C ARG A 215 3.55 -22.09 -31.06
N ILE A 216 3.49 -23.36 -30.68
CA ILE A 216 3.64 -24.46 -31.64
C ILE A 216 2.49 -24.48 -32.65
N ILE A 217 2.83 -24.82 -33.89
CA ILE A 217 1.91 -25.07 -34.99
C ILE A 217 1.94 -26.58 -35.23
N GLY A 218 0.76 -27.21 -35.28
CA GLY A 218 0.65 -28.66 -35.34
C GLY A 218 0.79 -29.32 -33.97
N GLU A 219 1.36 -30.52 -33.94
CA GLU A 219 1.53 -31.32 -32.73
C GLU A 219 2.88 -31.07 -32.04
N GLY A 220 2.90 -31.16 -30.72
CA GLY A 220 4.11 -31.11 -29.91
C GLY A 220 3.97 -30.28 -28.64
N GLU A 221 4.95 -30.44 -27.74
CA GLU A 221 4.99 -29.76 -26.46
C GLU A 221 6.30 -28.98 -26.24
N PRO A 222 6.29 -27.91 -25.43
CA PRO A 222 5.12 -27.26 -24.84
C PRO A 222 4.34 -26.41 -25.86
N LYS A 223 3.05 -26.17 -25.62
CA LYS A 223 2.17 -25.34 -26.47
C LYS A 223 2.75 -23.93 -26.67
N TYR A 224 3.25 -23.32 -25.60
CA TYR A 224 4.02 -22.07 -25.63
C TYR A 224 5.42 -22.31 -25.07
N LEU A 225 6.42 -21.76 -25.75
CA LEU A 225 7.82 -21.76 -25.33
C LEU A 225 8.32 -20.32 -25.31
N ASN A 226 8.94 -19.89 -24.20
CA ASN A 226 9.60 -18.60 -24.13
C ASN A 226 11.12 -18.76 -24.30
N SER A 227 11.78 -17.68 -24.74
CA SER A 227 13.22 -17.51 -24.59
C SER A 227 13.64 -17.77 -23.13
N PRO A 228 14.85 -18.33 -22.90
CA PRO A 228 15.40 -18.44 -21.55
C PRO A 228 15.76 -17.05 -21.02
N GLU A 229 16.16 -16.97 -19.75
CA GLU A 229 16.79 -15.76 -19.19
C GLU A 229 18.05 -15.41 -20.02
N THR A 230 18.22 -14.13 -20.37
CA THR A 230 19.37 -13.64 -21.13
C THR A 230 19.84 -12.29 -20.57
N PRO A 231 21.01 -11.77 -20.98
CA PRO A 231 21.44 -10.42 -20.61
C PRO A 231 20.44 -9.31 -21.00
N LEU A 232 19.58 -9.54 -21.99
CA LEU A 232 18.56 -8.59 -22.45
C LEU A 232 17.17 -8.86 -21.87
N PHE A 233 16.92 -10.04 -21.33
CA PHE A 233 15.58 -10.51 -21.01
C PHE A 233 15.51 -11.17 -19.64
N ASP A 234 14.72 -10.53 -18.77
CA ASP A 234 14.33 -11.04 -17.46
C ASP A 234 12.83 -11.31 -17.44
N LYS A 235 12.44 -12.59 -17.33
CA LYS A 235 11.02 -12.99 -17.37
C LYS A 235 10.23 -12.43 -16.19
N GLY A 236 10.84 -12.37 -15.01
CA GLY A 236 10.23 -11.91 -13.77
C GLY A 236 10.05 -10.40 -13.70
N ARG A 237 10.68 -9.62 -14.58
CA ARG A 237 10.57 -8.14 -14.60
C ARG A 237 9.90 -7.59 -15.85
N THR A 238 9.71 -8.42 -16.87
CA THR A 238 9.14 -8.01 -18.15
C THR A 238 7.65 -8.33 -18.22
N LEU A 239 6.86 -7.38 -18.71
CA LEU A 239 5.47 -7.57 -19.11
C LEU A 239 5.37 -7.47 -20.62
N TYR A 240 4.66 -8.40 -21.25
CA TYR A 240 4.37 -8.34 -22.67
C TYR A 240 3.57 -7.09 -23.02
N ASN A 241 3.83 -6.50 -24.19
CA ASN A 241 3.17 -5.31 -24.74
C ASN A 241 3.34 -4.02 -23.91
N LEU A 242 4.23 -4.00 -22.90
CA LEU A 242 4.44 -2.83 -22.05
C LEU A 242 4.89 -1.58 -22.85
N ASP A 243 5.62 -1.75 -23.94
CA ASP A 243 6.09 -0.68 -24.82
C ASP A 243 4.94 0.11 -25.46
N ARG A 244 3.86 -0.57 -25.87
CA ARG A 244 2.67 0.04 -26.47
C ARG A 244 1.64 0.42 -25.40
N ALA A 245 1.45 -0.46 -24.41
CA ALA A 245 0.44 -0.30 -23.37
C ALA A 245 0.67 0.94 -22.51
N GLN A 246 1.92 1.41 -22.34
CA GLN A 246 2.21 2.62 -21.56
C GLN A 246 1.45 3.86 -22.04
N ALA A 247 1.43 4.12 -23.35
CA ALA A 247 0.75 5.27 -23.91
C ALA A 247 -0.78 5.10 -23.85
N ALA A 248 -1.27 3.90 -24.14
CA ALA A 248 -2.69 3.56 -24.08
C ALA A 248 -3.23 3.64 -22.65
N ALA A 249 -2.49 3.11 -21.67
CA ALA A 249 -2.87 3.10 -20.26
C ALA A 249 -3.02 4.52 -19.70
N ARG A 250 -2.11 5.44 -20.07
CA ARG A 250 -2.22 6.86 -19.68
C ARG A 250 -3.46 7.54 -20.27
N LYS A 251 -3.86 7.16 -21.48
CA LYS A 251 -5.05 7.72 -22.14
C LYS A 251 -6.34 7.15 -21.54
N ALA A 252 -6.35 5.87 -21.20
CA ALA A 252 -7.49 5.17 -20.63
C ALA A 252 -7.58 5.28 -19.10
N ASP A 253 -6.56 5.85 -18.45
CA ASP A 253 -6.40 5.92 -16.99
C ASP A 253 -6.51 4.55 -16.29
N ARG A 254 -6.09 3.49 -16.99
CA ARG A 254 -6.14 2.10 -16.49
C ARG A 254 -5.12 1.22 -17.20
N VAL A 255 -4.78 0.09 -16.58
CA VAL A 255 -4.00 -0.99 -17.21
C VAL A 255 -4.71 -2.31 -16.95
N ILE A 256 -4.71 -3.20 -17.95
CA ILE A 256 -5.37 -4.51 -17.88
C ILE A 256 -4.30 -5.59 -17.97
N ALA A 257 -4.13 -6.40 -16.94
CA ALA A 257 -3.25 -7.55 -16.96
C ALA A 257 -4.04 -8.83 -17.22
N VAL A 258 -3.73 -9.51 -18.32
CA VAL A 258 -4.32 -10.79 -18.74
C VAL A 258 -3.29 -11.91 -18.67
N GLU A 259 -3.68 -13.17 -18.93
CA GLU A 259 -2.78 -14.32 -18.78
C GLU A 259 -1.75 -14.49 -19.91
N GLY A 260 -2.18 -14.29 -21.15
CA GLY A 260 -1.41 -14.71 -22.31
C GLY A 260 -1.16 -13.63 -23.36
N TYR A 261 -0.22 -13.93 -24.26
CA TYR A 261 0.09 -13.09 -25.43
C TYR A 261 -1.12 -12.88 -26.33
N MET A 262 -1.88 -13.95 -26.53
CA MET A 262 -2.99 -13.95 -27.48
C MET A 262 -4.12 -13.05 -27.00
N ASP A 263 -4.40 -13.06 -25.69
CA ASP A 263 -5.37 -12.19 -25.05
C ASP A 263 -4.99 -10.72 -25.27
N VAL A 264 -3.72 -10.37 -25.04
CA VAL A 264 -3.22 -9.00 -25.28
C VAL A 264 -3.38 -8.59 -26.74
N ILE A 265 -3.02 -9.46 -27.68
CA ILE A 265 -3.11 -9.17 -29.11
C ILE A 265 -4.57 -9.00 -29.55
N ALA A 266 -5.46 -9.89 -29.08
CA ALA A 266 -6.89 -9.84 -29.38
C ALA A 266 -7.54 -8.58 -28.78
N LEU A 267 -7.22 -8.26 -27.53
CA LEU A 267 -7.69 -7.05 -26.84
C LEU A 267 -7.22 -5.78 -27.53
N ALA A 268 -5.95 -5.69 -27.89
CA ALA A 268 -5.42 -4.55 -28.62
C ALA A 268 -6.11 -4.37 -29.99
N GLN A 269 -6.38 -5.46 -30.70
CA GLN A 269 -7.15 -5.42 -31.95
C GLN A 269 -8.59 -4.91 -31.75
N ALA A 270 -9.17 -5.21 -30.59
CA ALA A 270 -10.51 -4.75 -30.21
C ALA A 270 -10.55 -3.33 -29.62
N GLY A 271 -9.40 -2.64 -29.54
CA GLY A 271 -9.29 -1.26 -29.07
C GLY A 271 -8.75 -1.09 -27.65
N PHE A 272 -8.47 -2.19 -26.94
CA PHE A 272 -7.90 -2.19 -25.58
C PHE A 272 -6.37 -2.24 -25.65
N GLY A 273 -5.75 -1.15 -26.10
CA GLY A 273 -4.30 -1.06 -26.27
C GLY A 273 -3.51 -1.10 -24.95
N GLU A 274 -4.17 -0.91 -23.81
CA GLU A 274 -3.63 -0.90 -22.46
C GLU A 274 -3.44 -2.29 -21.83
N ALA A 275 -3.70 -3.36 -22.59
CA ALA A 275 -3.54 -4.73 -22.14
C ALA A 275 -2.05 -5.16 -22.08
N VAL A 276 -1.68 -5.87 -21.01
CA VAL A 276 -0.35 -6.46 -20.79
C VAL A 276 -0.49 -7.89 -20.25
N ALA A 277 0.57 -8.70 -20.37
CA ALA A 277 0.56 -10.07 -19.82
C ALA A 277 1.91 -10.43 -19.17
N PRO A 278 1.92 -11.24 -18.10
CA PRO A 278 3.12 -11.89 -17.62
C PRO A 278 3.56 -12.98 -18.61
N LEU A 279 4.83 -13.35 -18.53
CA LEU A 279 5.47 -14.18 -19.57
C LEU A 279 5.43 -15.66 -19.21
N GLY A 280 4.24 -16.24 -19.04
CA GLY A 280 4.05 -17.67 -18.76
C GLY A 280 4.48 -18.10 -17.35
N THR A 281 4.28 -17.23 -16.36
CA THR A 281 4.42 -17.50 -14.91
C THR A 281 3.36 -16.69 -14.17
N ALA A 282 3.10 -17.03 -12.90
CA ALA A 282 2.34 -16.16 -12.02
C ALA A 282 2.98 -14.75 -11.96
N LEU A 283 2.15 -13.72 -11.93
CA LEU A 283 2.54 -12.31 -11.88
C LEU A 283 3.49 -12.04 -10.70
N THR A 284 4.69 -11.52 -10.93
CA THR A 284 5.71 -11.29 -9.88
C THR A 284 5.53 -9.96 -9.15
N GLU A 285 6.24 -9.80 -8.04
CA GLU A 285 6.34 -8.56 -7.25
C GLU A 285 6.87 -7.41 -8.13
N HIS A 286 7.95 -7.64 -8.88
CA HIS A 286 8.47 -6.65 -9.82
C HIS A 286 7.46 -6.30 -10.92
N GLN A 287 6.69 -7.25 -11.43
CA GLN A 287 5.65 -6.95 -12.41
C GLN A 287 4.51 -6.12 -11.79
N LEU A 288 4.11 -6.41 -10.55
CA LEU A 288 3.13 -5.61 -9.79
C LEU A 288 3.62 -4.17 -9.62
N GLU A 289 4.88 -3.95 -9.23
CA GLU A 289 5.47 -2.60 -9.16
C GLU A 289 5.39 -1.86 -10.49
N ARG A 290 5.53 -2.58 -11.62
CA ARG A 290 5.44 -1.98 -12.95
C ARG A 290 4.02 -1.61 -13.30
N LEU A 291 3.04 -2.43 -12.92
CA LEU A 291 1.62 -2.13 -13.11
C LEU A 291 1.21 -0.89 -12.29
N TRP A 292 1.63 -0.80 -11.02
CA TRP A 292 1.33 0.35 -10.16
C TRP A 292 1.95 1.68 -10.60
N ARG A 293 2.96 1.65 -11.49
CA ARG A 293 3.48 2.85 -12.16
C ARG A 293 2.60 3.34 -13.30
N LEU A 294 1.66 2.51 -13.77
CA LEU A 294 0.74 2.83 -14.87
C LEU A 294 -0.65 3.21 -14.36
N SER A 295 -1.11 2.57 -13.29
CA SER A 295 -2.39 2.84 -12.65
C SER A 295 -2.30 2.49 -11.16
N GLU A 296 -2.94 3.29 -10.32
CA GLU A 296 -3.04 3.06 -8.87
C GLU A 296 -3.74 1.74 -8.52
N VAL A 297 -4.71 1.33 -9.37
CA VAL A 297 -5.49 0.11 -9.19
C VAL A 297 -5.55 -0.68 -10.52
N PRO A 298 -4.49 -1.43 -10.87
CA PRO A 298 -4.47 -2.29 -12.05
C PRO A 298 -5.61 -3.32 -12.07
N LEU A 299 -6.18 -3.55 -13.25
CA LEU A 299 -7.24 -4.54 -13.47
C LEU A 299 -6.62 -5.90 -13.85
N LEU A 300 -6.86 -6.93 -13.06
CA LEU A 300 -6.45 -8.31 -13.35
C LEU A 300 -7.63 -9.07 -13.97
N CYS A 301 -7.50 -9.45 -15.24
CA CYS A 301 -8.53 -10.15 -16.01
C CYS A 301 -7.95 -11.49 -16.49
N PHE A 302 -8.07 -12.52 -15.65
CA PHE A 302 -7.59 -13.86 -15.93
C PHE A 302 -8.71 -14.77 -16.44
N ASP A 303 -8.35 -15.95 -16.92
CA ASP A 303 -9.27 -16.88 -17.58
C ASP A 303 -10.40 -17.28 -16.62
N GLY A 304 -11.61 -17.46 -17.15
CA GLY A 304 -12.80 -17.85 -16.39
C GLY A 304 -12.78 -19.30 -15.89
N ASP A 305 -11.63 -19.96 -15.85
CA ASP A 305 -11.46 -21.33 -15.42
C ASP A 305 -10.86 -21.44 -14.01
N SER A 306 -10.69 -22.67 -13.51
CA SER A 306 -10.13 -22.89 -12.17
C SER A 306 -8.66 -22.48 -12.05
N ALA A 307 -7.90 -22.49 -13.14
CA ALA A 307 -6.49 -22.12 -13.15
C ALA A 307 -6.33 -20.61 -13.07
N GLY A 308 -7.13 -19.86 -13.84
CA GLY A 308 -7.18 -18.40 -13.82
C GLY A 308 -7.69 -17.85 -12.50
N GLN A 309 -8.70 -18.46 -11.89
CA GLN A 309 -9.14 -18.10 -10.54
C GLN A 309 -8.04 -18.30 -9.48
N LYS A 310 -7.30 -19.42 -9.55
CA LYS A 310 -6.14 -19.64 -8.67
C LYS A 310 -5.02 -18.64 -8.96
N ALA A 311 -4.81 -18.24 -10.21
CA ALA A 311 -3.83 -17.22 -10.58
C ALA A 311 -4.20 -15.85 -9.99
N ALA A 312 -5.48 -15.49 -10.05
CA ALA A 312 -6.01 -14.25 -9.48
C ALA A 312 -5.77 -14.21 -7.97
N LEU A 313 -6.11 -15.29 -7.27
CA LEU A 313 -5.88 -15.39 -5.83
C LEU A 313 -4.39 -15.34 -5.47
N ARG A 314 -3.52 -16.02 -6.22
CA ARG A 314 -2.06 -15.91 -6.02
C ARG A 314 -1.55 -14.48 -6.20
N ALA A 315 -2.06 -13.75 -7.20
CA ALA A 315 -1.73 -12.35 -7.39
C ALA A 315 -2.24 -11.47 -6.24
N ALA A 316 -3.44 -11.75 -5.72
CA ALA A 316 -4.01 -11.08 -4.55
C ALA A 316 -3.11 -11.24 -3.32
N HIS A 317 -2.70 -12.46 -2.97
CA HIS A 317 -1.79 -12.69 -1.84
C HIS A 317 -0.43 -12.04 -2.03
N ARG A 318 0.15 -12.16 -3.23
CA ARG A 318 1.46 -11.56 -3.55
C ARG A 318 1.46 -10.04 -3.44
N ALA A 319 0.32 -9.39 -3.67
CA ALA A 319 0.20 -7.95 -3.57
C ALA A 319 0.10 -7.44 -2.12
N LEU A 320 -0.35 -8.28 -1.16
CA LEU A 320 -0.59 -7.86 0.24
C LEU A 320 0.59 -7.12 0.87
N PRO A 321 1.85 -7.62 0.81
CA PRO A 321 2.98 -6.93 1.45
C PRO A 321 3.35 -5.60 0.79
N MET A 322 2.82 -5.33 -0.41
CA MET A 322 3.17 -4.18 -1.24
C MET A 322 2.06 -3.13 -1.29
N LEU A 323 0.91 -3.39 -0.64
CA LEU A 323 -0.18 -2.42 -0.56
C LEU A 323 0.26 -1.17 0.21
N ALA A 324 -0.20 -0.03 -0.26
CA ALA A 324 0.07 1.30 0.31
C ALA A 324 -1.12 2.21 -0.02
N PRO A 325 -1.23 3.40 0.61
CA PRO A 325 -2.25 4.38 0.23
C PRO A 325 -2.22 4.66 -1.28
N GLY A 326 -3.36 4.50 -1.95
CA GLY A 326 -3.46 4.65 -3.41
C GLY A 326 -2.85 3.51 -4.23
N ARG A 327 -2.55 2.34 -3.63
CA ARG A 327 -2.06 1.16 -4.35
C ARG A 327 -2.88 -0.06 -3.99
N SER A 328 -3.66 -0.56 -4.95
CA SER A 328 -4.45 -1.77 -4.79
C SER A 328 -4.57 -2.56 -6.09
N LEU A 329 -5.35 -3.62 -6.09
CA LEU A 329 -5.70 -4.40 -7.28
C LEU A 329 -7.21 -4.49 -7.41
N ALA A 330 -7.66 -4.64 -8.65
CA ALA A 330 -9.04 -4.94 -8.99
C ALA A 330 -9.07 -6.17 -9.90
N PHE A 331 -10.14 -6.95 -9.81
CA PHE A 331 -10.29 -8.21 -10.53
C PHE A 331 -11.50 -8.17 -11.43
N VAL A 332 -11.34 -8.65 -12.65
CA VAL A 332 -12.43 -8.79 -13.62
C VAL A 332 -12.66 -10.27 -13.84
N THR A 333 -13.82 -10.75 -13.42
CA THR A 333 -14.20 -12.17 -13.55
C THR A 333 -14.90 -12.40 -14.88
N LEU A 334 -14.32 -13.27 -15.70
CA LEU A 334 -14.92 -13.71 -16.95
C LEU A 334 -15.96 -14.81 -16.74
N PRO A 335 -16.93 -14.98 -17.66
CA PRO A 335 -17.82 -16.14 -17.66
C PRO A 335 -17.03 -17.45 -17.72
N GLN A 336 -17.61 -18.51 -17.14
CA GLN A 336 -16.91 -19.78 -16.98
C GLN A 336 -16.43 -20.35 -18.33
N GLY A 337 -15.14 -20.67 -18.40
CA GLY A 337 -14.51 -21.27 -19.58
C GLY A 337 -14.22 -20.32 -20.73
N LEU A 338 -14.40 -19.00 -20.57
CA LEU A 338 -13.96 -18.00 -21.54
C LEU A 338 -12.63 -17.35 -21.10
N ASP A 339 -11.77 -17.08 -22.08
CA ASP A 339 -10.62 -16.19 -21.97
C ASP A 339 -10.96 -14.80 -22.59
N PRO A 340 -10.11 -13.76 -22.41
CA PRO A 340 -10.36 -12.45 -23.00
C PRO A 340 -10.47 -12.46 -24.54
N ASP A 341 -9.67 -13.30 -25.23
CA ASP A 341 -9.73 -13.48 -26.70
C ASP A 341 -11.12 -13.97 -27.14
N ASP A 342 -11.59 -15.06 -26.53
CA ASP A 342 -12.87 -15.70 -26.83
C ASP A 342 -14.07 -14.81 -26.49
N LEU A 343 -14.02 -14.09 -25.36
CA LEU A 343 -15.10 -13.18 -24.96
C LEU A 343 -15.26 -12.03 -25.96
N VAL A 344 -14.15 -11.37 -26.32
CA VAL A 344 -14.16 -10.24 -27.26
C VAL A 344 -14.60 -10.70 -28.65
N ARG A 345 -14.18 -11.89 -29.09
CA ARG A 345 -14.58 -12.43 -30.39
C ARG A 345 -16.05 -12.84 -30.45
N SER A 346 -16.59 -13.40 -29.36
CA SER A 346 -17.96 -13.91 -29.33
C SER A 346 -19.00 -12.83 -29.02
N GLN A 347 -18.69 -11.90 -28.11
CA GLN A 347 -19.64 -10.91 -27.59
C GLN A 347 -19.26 -9.45 -27.92
N GLY A 348 -18.07 -9.23 -28.45
CA GLY A 348 -17.61 -7.92 -28.92
C GLY A 348 -16.96 -7.05 -27.83
N PRO A 349 -16.33 -5.93 -28.24
CA PRO A 349 -15.61 -5.03 -27.32
C PRO A 349 -16.51 -4.42 -26.24
N ALA A 350 -17.76 -4.10 -26.57
CA ALA A 350 -18.70 -3.49 -25.64
C ALA A 350 -19.04 -4.41 -24.44
N ALA A 351 -19.10 -5.73 -24.67
CA ALA A 351 -19.33 -6.70 -23.60
C ALA A 351 -18.12 -6.77 -22.65
N PHE A 352 -16.91 -6.72 -23.20
CA PHE A 352 -15.69 -6.68 -22.40
C PHE A 352 -15.60 -5.40 -21.56
N GLU A 353 -15.86 -4.23 -22.16
CA GLU A 353 -15.90 -2.95 -21.45
C GLU A 353 -16.93 -2.93 -20.31
N ALA A 354 -18.10 -3.56 -20.51
CA ALA A 354 -19.11 -3.67 -19.46
C ALA A 354 -18.64 -4.49 -18.24
N LEU A 355 -17.76 -5.49 -18.44
CA LEU A 355 -17.11 -6.22 -17.35
C LEU A 355 -16.03 -5.36 -16.69
N LEU A 356 -15.20 -4.66 -17.47
CA LEU A 356 -14.17 -3.76 -16.96
C LEU A 356 -14.74 -2.62 -16.11
N ALA A 357 -15.98 -2.19 -16.37
CA ALA A 357 -16.67 -1.15 -15.62
C ALA A 357 -17.17 -1.60 -14.23
N LYS A 358 -17.14 -2.91 -13.95
CA LYS A 358 -17.57 -3.49 -12.66
C LYS A 358 -16.47 -4.40 -12.08
N PRO A 359 -15.27 -3.87 -11.85
CA PRO A 359 -14.21 -4.68 -11.27
C PRO A 359 -14.53 -4.99 -9.81
N GLU A 360 -14.16 -6.19 -9.38
CA GLU A 360 -14.18 -6.62 -7.99
C GLU A 360 -12.94 -6.10 -7.26
N PRO A 361 -13.08 -5.28 -6.22
CA PRO A 361 -11.96 -4.84 -5.38
C PRO A 361 -11.18 -6.01 -4.74
N LEU A 362 -9.89 -5.78 -4.47
CA LEU A 362 -9.04 -6.78 -3.80
C LEU A 362 -9.63 -7.31 -2.48
N VAL A 363 -10.23 -6.44 -1.67
CA VAL A 363 -10.84 -6.84 -0.40
C VAL A 363 -12.03 -7.79 -0.59
N ASP A 364 -12.82 -7.58 -1.65
CA ASP A 364 -13.96 -8.45 -2.00
C ASP A 364 -13.48 -9.82 -2.45
N ARG A 365 -12.43 -9.84 -3.29
CA ARG A 365 -11.83 -11.09 -3.77
C ARG A 365 -11.26 -11.94 -2.63
N LEU A 366 -10.53 -11.32 -1.69
CA LEU A 366 -9.99 -12.01 -0.53
C LEU A 366 -11.10 -12.52 0.38
N TRP A 367 -12.10 -11.69 0.65
CA TRP A 367 -13.27 -12.06 1.46
C TRP A 367 -14.01 -13.27 0.87
N ALA A 368 -14.37 -13.20 -0.41
CA ALA A 368 -15.10 -14.27 -1.10
C ALA A 368 -14.32 -15.60 -1.07
N SER A 369 -13.00 -15.54 -1.29
CA SER A 369 -12.11 -16.71 -1.19
C SER A 369 -12.18 -17.35 0.21
N GLU A 370 -11.97 -16.56 1.26
CA GLU A 370 -11.91 -17.07 2.63
C GLU A 370 -13.25 -17.60 3.16
N VAL A 371 -14.36 -16.97 2.74
CA VAL A 371 -15.72 -17.43 3.07
C VAL A 371 -16.05 -18.74 2.35
N SER A 372 -15.58 -18.91 1.11
CA SER A 372 -15.81 -20.13 0.34
C SER A 372 -14.91 -21.32 0.74
N ALA A 373 -13.88 -21.08 1.57
CA ALA A 373 -12.87 -22.09 1.92
C ALA A 373 -13.38 -23.21 2.84
N GLY A 374 -14.52 -23.02 3.52
CA GLY A 374 -15.08 -24.05 4.41
C GLY A 374 -16.39 -23.66 5.08
N PRO A 375 -17.02 -24.58 5.84
CA PRO A 375 -18.27 -24.31 6.57
C PRO A 375 -18.07 -23.25 7.65
N LEU A 376 -19.13 -22.47 7.93
CA LEU A 376 -19.14 -21.32 8.85
C LEU A 376 -20.31 -21.38 9.85
N ASP A 377 -20.86 -22.58 10.04
CA ASP A 377 -22.07 -22.83 10.81
C ASP A 377 -21.81 -22.66 12.32
N THR A 378 -20.64 -23.08 12.80
CA THR A 378 -20.30 -23.07 14.23
C THR A 378 -19.51 -21.84 14.67
N PRO A 379 -19.56 -21.45 15.96
CA PRO A 379 -18.73 -20.37 16.49
C PRO A 379 -17.23 -20.58 16.26
N GLU A 380 -16.73 -21.81 16.38
CA GLU A 380 -15.32 -22.17 16.16
C GLU A 380 -14.92 -21.95 14.70
N GLN A 381 -15.79 -22.33 13.75
CA GLN A 381 -15.56 -22.11 12.33
C GLN A 381 -15.53 -20.63 11.97
N ARG A 382 -16.43 -19.83 12.55
CA ARG A 382 -16.45 -18.36 12.39
C ARG A 382 -15.22 -17.70 13.00
N ALA A 383 -14.78 -18.16 14.17
CA ALA A 383 -13.53 -17.71 14.77
C ALA A 383 -12.33 -18.05 13.88
N GLY A 384 -12.32 -19.24 13.26
CA GLY A 384 -11.34 -19.65 12.27
C GLY A 384 -11.28 -18.72 11.06
N LEU A 385 -12.43 -18.32 10.50
CA LEU A 385 -12.47 -17.33 9.42
C LEU A 385 -11.89 -15.98 9.85
N LYS A 386 -12.31 -15.45 11.01
CA LYS A 386 -11.79 -14.18 11.55
C LYS A 386 -10.27 -14.22 11.74
N ARG A 387 -9.73 -15.34 12.20
CA ARG A 387 -8.29 -15.57 12.31
C ARG A 387 -7.60 -15.50 10.95
N ARG A 388 -8.04 -16.28 9.95
CA ARG A 388 -7.43 -16.28 8.60
C ARG A 388 -7.46 -14.89 7.95
N LEU A 389 -8.57 -14.16 8.06
CA LEU A 389 -8.67 -12.79 7.53
C LEU A 389 -7.71 -11.82 8.23
N THR A 390 -7.51 -11.98 9.54
CA THR A 390 -6.53 -11.19 10.29
C THR A 390 -5.11 -11.53 9.83
N GLU A 391 -4.78 -12.82 9.69
CA GLU A 391 -3.48 -13.30 9.17
C GLU A 391 -3.20 -12.80 7.74
N LEU A 392 -4.22 -12.61 6.89
CA LEU A 392 -4.07 -11.96 5.59
C LEU A 392 -3.76 -10.47 5.72
N ALA A 393 -4.50 -9.75 6.55
CA ALA A 393 -4.26 -8.32 6.75
C ALA A 393 -2.88 -8.06 7.39
N GLU A 394 -2.40 -8.95 8.26
CA GLU A 394 -1.07 -8.87 8.89
C GLU A 394 0.10 -8.94 7.89
N GLN A 395 -0.11 -9.46 6.69
CA GLN A 395 0.91 -9.47 5.63
C GLN A 395 1.16 -8.06 5.06
N ILE A 396 0.20 -7.14 5.22
CA ILE A 396 0.28 -5.76 4.72
C ILE A 396 1.31 -4.99 5.55
N GLN A 397 2.33 -4.45 4.87
CA GLN A 397 3.43 -3.74 5.52
C GLN A 397 3.06 -2.30 5.92
N ASP A 398 2.20 -1.63 5.14
CA ASP A 398 1.74 -0.29 5.50
C ASP A 398 0.75 -0.35 6.69
N PRO A 399 1.04 0.33 7.81
CA PRO A 399 0.26 0.19 9.03
C PRO A 399 -1.16 0.77 8.90
N ASN A 400 -1.34 1.83 8.11
CA ASN A 400 -2.65 2.46 7.93
C ASN A 400 -3.54 1.58 7.06
N VAL A 401 -3.02 1.10 5.92
CA VAL A 401 -3.77 0.18 5.05
C VAL A 401 -4.09 -1.12 5.78
N LYS A 402 -3.14 -1.66 6.56
CA LYS A 402 -3.39 -2.83 7.41
C LYS A 402 -4.57 -2.61 8.36
N HIS A 403 -4.61 -1.47 9.05
CA HIS A 403 -5.68 -1.15 9.99
C HIS A 403 -7.05 -1.12 9.29
N GLU A 404 -7.14 -0.47 8.13
CA GLU A 404 -8.37 -0.41 7.33
C GLU A 404 -8.83 -1.79 6.87
N TYR A 405 -7.92 -2.66 6.42
CA TYR A 405 -8.26 -4.03 6.04
C TYR A 405 -8.80 -4.85 7.22
N ILE A 406 -8.17 -4.74 8.40
CA ILE A 406 -8.64 -5.41 9.62
C ILE A 406 -10.04 -4.92 10.00
N ALA A 407 -10.26 -3.60 9.98
CA ALA A 407 -11.55 -2.99 10.30
C ALA A 407 -12.65 -3.46 9.33
N GLU A 408 -12.36 -3.45 8.03
CA GLU A 408 -13.29 -3.87 6.98
C GLU A 408 -13.65 -5.37 7.08
N PHE A 409 -12.66 -6.25 7.29
CA PHE A 409 -12.93 -7.67 7.49
C PHE A 409 -13.76 -7.95 8.75
N ARG A 410 -13.52 -7.21 9.84
CA ARG A 410 -14.35 -7.31 11.05
C ARG A 410 -15.79 -6.86 10.78
N ALA A 411 -15.96 -5.71 10.12
CA ALA A 411 -17.27 -5.18 9.79
C ALA A 411 -18.09 -6.16 8.93
N ARG A 412 -17.48 -6.76 7.91
CA ARG A 412 -18.14 -7.79 7.07
C ARG A 412 -18.51 -9.04 7.84
N ALA A 413 -17.62 -9.53 8.71
CA ALA A 413 -17.91 -10.68 9.55
C ALA A 413 -19.07 -10.42 10.51
N ASP A 414 -19.13 -9.23 11.09
CA ASP A 414 -20.24 -8.85 11.97
C ASP A 414 -21.52 -8.60 11.18
N GLN A 415 -21.46 -8.15 9.93
CA GLN A 415 -22.65 -8.06 9.06
C GLN A 415 -23.19 -9.45 8.68
N GLN A 416 -22.31 -10.40 8.33
CA GLN A 416 -22.72 -11.74 7.86
C GLN A 416 -23.17 -12.65 9.02
N PHE A 417 -22.51 -12.56 10.18
CA PHE A 417 -22.75 -13.46 11.32
C PHE A 417 -23.29 -12.77 12.57
N GLY A 418 -23.20 -11.44 12.64
CA GLY A 418 -23.77 -10.69 13.74
C GLY A 418 -25.29 -10.76 13.70
N ARG A 419 -25.90 -10.63 14.87
CA ARG A 419 -27.35 -10.41 14.93
C ARG A 419 -27.57 -9.03 14.33
N GLY A 420 -28.28 -8.96 13.20
CA GLY A 420 -28.60 -7.70 12.52
C GLY A 420 -29.11 -6.64 13.52
N PRO A 421 -28.98 -5.34 13.21
CA PRO A 421 -29.45 -4.29 14.11
C PRO A 421 -30.88 -4.61 14.48
N ARG A 422 -31.13 -4.85 15.78
CA ARG A 422 -32.49 -5.03 16.29
C ARG A 422 -33.26 -3.78 15.88
N GLU A 423 -34.06 -3.88 14.84
CA GLU A 423 -35.05 -2.86 14.53
C GLU A 423 -35.85 -2.67 15.81
N PHE A 424 -35.72 -1.49 16.40
CA PHE A 424 -36.70 -1.03 17.36
C PHE A 424 -38.01 -0.92 16.59
N ARG A 425 -38.78 -2.01 16.60
CA ARG A 425 -40.16 -2.02 16.13
C ARG A 425 -40.87 -0.96 16.97
N LYS A 426 -41.08 0.22 16.37
CA LYS A 426 -42.02 1.20 16.90
C LYS A 426 -43.38 0.54 16.81
N ASP A 427 -43.77 -0.18 17.85
CA ASP A 427 -45.15 -0.63 18.01
C ASP A 427 -46.01 0.63 17.93
N GLN A 428 -46.74 0.74 16.81
CA GLN A 428 -47.83 1.67 16.65
C GLN A 428 -48.88 1.30 17.70
N ARG A 429 -48.79 1.90 18.88
CA ARG A 429 -49.89 1.93 19.83
C ARG A 429 -50.96 2.85 19.27
N GLY A 430 -51.97 2.23 18.65
CA GLY A 430 -53.30 2.79 18.48
C GLY A 430 -53.90 3.22 19.83
N PRO A 431 -54.94 4.07 19.81
CA PRO A 431 -55.31 4.89 20.94
C PRO A 431 -55.89 4.09 22.11
N ALA A 432 -55.61 4.63 23.29
CA ALA A 432 -55.86 4.07 24.60
C ALA A 432 -57.31 3.64 24.86
N THR A 433 -57.48 2.43 25.40
CA THR A 433 -58.57 2.14 26.34
C THR A 433 -58.13 1.16 27.44
N ALA A 434 -58.49 1.53 28.67
CA ALA A 434 -58.75 0.69 29.84
C ALA A 434 -57.56 0.02 30.58
N ARG A 435 -57.11 0.76 31.60
CA ARG A 435 -56.71 0.32 32.96
C ARG A 435 -56.69 -1.19 33.24
N GLN A 436 -55.50 -1.71 33.54
CA GLN A 436 -55.25 -2.64 34.65
C GLN A 436 -53.82 -2.43 35.17
N GLN A 437 -53.69 -2.05 36.45
CA GLN A 437 -52.41 -1.85 37.15
C GLN A 437 -51.85 -3.18 37.69
N PRO A 438 -50.54 -3.41 37.67
CA PRO A 438 -49.88 -4.33 38.59
C PRO A 438 -49.40 -3.60 39.86
N ARG A 439 -49.60 -4.25 41.01
CA ARG A 439 -49.21 -3.81 42.36
C ARG A 439 -47.69 -3.75 42.52
N GLY A 440 -47.16 -2.63 43.00
CA GLY A 440 -45.80 -2.49 43.54
C GLY A 440 -45.78 -2.52 45.07
N THR A 441 -44.77 -3.17 45.63
CA THR A 441 -44.45 -3.20 47.08
C THR A 441 -43.82 -1.87 47.53
N ARG A 442 -44.14 -1.44 48.78
CA ARG A 442 -43.72 -0.16 49.39
C ARG A 442 -42.86 -0.43 50.64
N ASN A 443 -41.87 0.42 50.89
CA ASN A 443 -41.05 0.41 52.12
C ASN A 443 -41.66 1.32 53.20
N ALA A 444 -41.24 1.15 54.46
CA ALA A 444 -41.85 1.69 55.69
C ALA A 444 -41.84 3.24 55.88
N ARG A 445 -41.42 4.03 54.88
CA ARG A 445 -41.51 5.51 54.91
C ARG A 445 -42.12 6.13 53.63
N GLY A 446 -42.85 5.35 52.84
CA GLY A 446 -43.78 5.89 51.84
C GLY A 446 -43.19 6.49 50.55
N GLY A 447 -41.89 6.36 50.28
CA GLY A 447 -41.29 6.69 48.98
C GLY A 447 -41.34 5.53 47.98
N TRP A 448 -41.60 5.83 46.70
CA TRP A 448 -41.52 4.88 45.58
C TRP A 448 -40.04 4.59 45.24
N GLN A 449 -39.65 3.31 45.17
CA GLN A 449 -38.33 2.88 44.71
C GLN A 449 -38.47 2.21 43.33
N PRO A 450 -37.79 2.71 42.27
CA PRO A 450 -37.76 2.02 40.98
C PRO A 450 -36.97 0.71 41.09
N PRO A 451 -37.37 -0.36 40.37
CA PRO A 451 -36.53 -1.55 40.23
C PRO A 451 -35.24 -1.21 39.45
N GLU A 452 -34.12 -1.84 39.83
CA GLU A 452 -32.83 -1.66 39.16
C GLU A 452 -32.92 -2.03 37.67
N ALA A 453 -32.38 -1.14 36.83
CA ALA A 453 -32.42 -1.29 35.37
C ALA A 453 -31.37 -2.30 34.88
N PRO A 454 -31.66 -3.07 33.81
CA PRO A 454 -30.72 -4.04 33.25
C PRO A 454 -29.47 -3.37 32.63
N PRO A 455 -28.34 -4.11 32.46
CA PRO A 455 -26.99 -3.55 32.28
C PRO A 455 -26.70 -2.81 30.95
N SER A 456 -27.70 -2.53 30.12
CA SER A 456 -27.51 -2.04 28.74
C SER A 456 -27.48 -0.52 28.58
N HIS A 457 -27.77 0.26 29.63
CA HIS A 457 -27.67 1.72 29.61
C HIS A 457 -26.28 2.26 30.04
N LEU A 458 -25.41 1.41 30.58
CA LEU A 458 -24.01 1.73 30.94
C LEU A 458 -23.19 2.23 29.75
N ILE A 459 -23.50 1.75 28.54
CA ILE A 459 -22.76 2.08 27.31
C ILE A 459 -23.32 3.35 26.62
N ARG A 460 -24.60 3.67 26.83
CA ARG A 460 -25.29 4.73 26.06
C ARG A 460 -25.18 6.14 26.67
N GLY A 461 -24.84 6.26 27.95
CA GLY A 461 -24.62 7.55 28.62
C GLY A 461 -23.18 8.09 28.49
N VAL A 462 -22.25 7.30 27.94
CA VAL A 462 -20.80 7.63 27.91
C VAL A 462 -20.43 8.48 26.69
N GLN A 463 -21.23 8.47 25.63
CA GLN A 463 -21.00 9.29 24.42
C GLN A 463 -21.20 10.79 24.64
N ALA A 464 -21.80 11.22 25.75
CA ALA A 464 -22.07 12.63 26.03
C ALA A 464 -20.89 13.39 26.65
N SER A 465 -19.83 12.70 27.10
CA SER A 465 -18.73 13.28 27.89
C SER A 465 -17.35 13.27 27.21
N GLY A 466 -17.23 12.75 25.98
CA GLY A 466 -15.97 12.79 25.22
C GLY A 466 -14.83 11.90 25.78
N LEU A 467 -15.13 10.98 26.70
CA LEU A 467 -14.15 10.08 27.32
C LEU A 467 -14.14 8.72 26.62
N ASP A 468 -12.94 8.13 26.45
CA ASP A 468 -12.79 6.75 25.98
C ASP A 468 -13.40 5.77 27.01
N PRO A 469 -14.42 4.96 26.63
CA PRO A 469 -15.12 4.06 27.54
C PRO A 469 -14.23 2.98 28.15
N ILE A 470 -13.18 2.56 27.43
CA ILE A 470 -12.27 1.49 27.86
C ILE A 470 -11.31 2.06 28.90
N LEU A 471 -10.71 3.23 28.62
CA LEU A 471 -9.81 3.92 29.53
C LEU A 471 -10.52 4.33 30.84
N ALA A 472 -11.73 4.88 30.74
CA ALA A 472 -12.51 5.27 31.92
C ALA A 472 -12.84 4.07 32.83
N ARG A 473 -13.14 2.90 32.23
CA ARG A 473 -13.37 1.66 33.00
C ARG A 473 -12.08 1.14 33.63
N ALA A 474 -10.96 1.22 32.91
CA ALA A 474 -9.66 0.82 33.43
C ALA A 474 -9.26 1.68 34.65
N VAL A 475 -9.37 3.00 34.53
CA VAL A 475 -9.04 3.94 35.61
C VAL A 475 -9.91 3.70 36.84
N LEU A 476 -11.22 3.48 36.69
CA LEU A 476 -12.09 3.12 37.81
C LEU A 476 -11.65 1.83 38.51
N ALA A 477 -11.30 0.80 37.75
CA ALA A 477 -10.81 -0.45 38.31
C ALA A 477 -9.48 -0.26 39.04
N GLY A 478 -8.57 0.54 38.49
CA GLY A 478 -7.31 0.91 39.13
C GLY A 478 -7.51 1.70 40.44
N LEU A 479 -8.43 2.67 40.47
CA LEU A 479 -8.74 3.46 41.67
C LEU A 479 -9.35 2.61 42.79
N VAL A 480 -10.18 1.61 42.45
CA VAL A 480 -10.72 0.67 43.45
C VAL A 480 -9.64 -0.26 43.98
N ARG A 481 -8.69 -0.69 43.14
CA ARG A 481 -7.55 -1.55 43.52
C ARG A 481 -6.49 -0.78 44.32
N HIS A 482 -6.34 0.51 44.06
CA HIS A 482 -5.36 1.39 44.69
C HIS A 482 -6.05 2.63 45.29
N PRO A 483 -6.86 2.47 46.35
CA PRO A 483 -7.69 3.56 46.90
C PRO A 483 -6.86 4.74 47.44
N GLY A 484 -5.60 4.49 47.86
CA GLY A 484 -4.67 5.54 48.28
C GLY A 484 -4.31 6.55 47.19
N GLU A 485 -4.45 6.20 45.90
CA GLU A 485 -4.20 7.12 44.77
C GLU A 485 -5.37 8.08 44.53
N ILE A 486 -6.60 7.75 44.99
CA ILE A 486 -7.76 8.64 44.85
C ILE A 486 -7.50 9.99 45.54
N ALA A 487 -6.86 9.97 46.71
CA ALA A 487 -6.51 11.18 47.45
C ALA A 487 -5.47 12.06 46.73
N ARG A 488 -4.63 11.48 45.87
CA ARG A 488 -3.60 12.21 45.11
C ARG A 488 -4.17 12.88 43.87
N HIS A 489 -5.19 12.28 43.27
CA HIS A 489 -5.79 12.74 42.02
C HIS A 489 -7.15 13.44 42.21
N LEU A 490 -7.53 13.79 43.43
CA LEU A 490 -8.87 14.28 43.77
C LEU A 490 -9.26 15.56 43.01
N GLU A 491 -8.32 16.49 42.82
CA GLU A 491 -8.52 17.74 42.08
C GLU A 491 -8.81 17.46 40.60
N VAL A 492 -8.01 16.57 40.00
CA VAL A 492 -8.12 16.17 38.59
C VAL A 492 -9.40 15.36 38.36
N LEU A 493 -9.71 14.40 39.22
CA LEU A 493 -10.93 13.60 39.18
C LEU A 493 -12.19 14.46 39.44
N GLY A 494 -12.07 15.51 40.24
CA GLY A 494 -13.13 16.49 40.48
C GLY A 494 -13.57 17.22 39.22
N SER A 495 -12.65 17.50 38.29
CA SER A 495 -12.95 18.14 37.01
C SER A 495 -13.78 17.27 36.05
N LEU A 496 -13.77 15.94 36.24
CA LEU A 496 -14.47 14.95 35.42
C LEU A 496 -15.92 14.68 35.87
N ARG A 497 -16.38 15.30 36.97
CA ARG A 497 -17.70 15.09 37.59
C ARG A 497 -18.89 15.54 36.73
N SER A 498 -18.67 16.19 35.60
CA SER A 498 -19.70 16.90 34.82
C SER A 498 -20.49 16.01 33.83
N GLY A 499 -20.31 14.69 33.85
CA GLY A 499 -20.88 13.77 32.85
C GLY A 499 -22.26 13.18 33.22
N SER A 500 -23.20 13.13 32.27
CA SER A 500 -24.51 12.48 32.46
C SER A 500 -24.49 11.01 32.02
N GLY A 501 -23.88 10.12 32.82
CA GLY A 501 -23.78 8.70 32.49
C GLY A 501 -23.58 7.79 33.71
N PRO A 502 -23.89 6.48 33.62
CA PRO A 502 -23.68 5.53 34.71
C PRO A 502 -22.22 5.44 35.19
N LEU A 503 -21.24 5.53 34.27
CA LEU A 503 -19.81 5.58 34.59
C LEU A 503 -19.41 6.86 35.33
N ALA A 504 -19.97 8.01 34.96
CA ALA A 504 -19.73 9.28 35.64
C ALA A 504 -20.29 9.28 37.07
N ARG A 505 -21.50 8.72 37.26
CA ARG A 505 -22.08 8.50 38.61
C ARG A 505 -21.23 7.54 39.45
N LEU A 506 -20.61 6.55 38.82
CA LEU A 506 -19.66 5.64 39.44
C LEU A 506 -18.39 6.35 39.91
N PHE A 507 -17.78 7.18 39.05
CA PHE A 507 -16.67 8.05 39.43
C PHE A 507 -17.03 8.98 40.59
N GLU A 508 -18.17 9.65 40.51
CA GLU A 508 -18.66 10.54 41.56
C GLU A 508 -18.81 9.80 42.90
N SER A 509 -19.38 8.60 42.87
CA SER A 509 -19.59 7.78 44.07
C SER A 509 -18.26 7.28 44.67
N VAL A 510 -17.31 6.82 43.83
CA VAL A 510 -15.98 6.39 44.30
C VAL A 510 -15.23 7.56 44.95
N VAL A 511 -15.31 8.76 44.37
CA VAL A 511 -14.67 9.96 44.94
C VAL A 511 -15.39 10.43 46.20
N ASP A 512 -16.72 10.42 46.25
CA ASP A 512 -17.49 10.86 47.43
C ASP A 512 -17.30 9.93 48.63
N ILE A 513 -17.24 8.61 48.38
CA ILE A 513 -16.91 7.61 49.40
C ILE A 513 -15.46 7.81 49.87
N ALA A 514 -14.52 8.02 48.96
CA ALA A 514 -13.14 8.35 49.30
C ALA A 514 -13.03 9.63 50.16
N MET A 515 -13.81 10.67 49.88
CA MET A 515 -13.81 11.92 50.66
C MET A 515 -14.42 11.77 52.06
N THR A 516 -15.32 10.81 52.25
CA THR A 516 -15.99 10.57 53.54
C THR A 516 -15.34 9.47 54.37
N THR A 517 -14.37 8.74 53.80
CA THR A 517 -13.67 7.62 54.45
C THR A 517 -12.45 8.11 55.25
N PRO A 518 -12.42 7.93 56.59
CA PRO A 518 -11.25 8.23 57.41
C PRO A 518 -10.07 7.31 57.01
N ASN A 519 -8.84 7.85 56.99
CA ASN A 519 -7.62 7.09 56.70
C ASN A 519 -7.58 6.39 55.32
N LEU A 520 -8.20 6.97 54.27
CA LEU A 520 -8.21 6.42 52.90
C LEU A 520 -6.85 5.95 52.36
N ARG A 521 -5.75 6.63 52.74
CA ARG A 521 -4.38 6.26 52.31
C ARG A 521 -3.87 4.94 52.91
N GLN A 522 -4.54 4.42 53.94
CA GLN A 522 -4.20 3.18 54.65
C GLN A 522 -5.15 2.04 54.32
N LEU A 523 -6.21 2.29 53.54
CA LEU A 523 -7.14 1.25 53.11
C LEU A 523 -6.53 0.36 52.03
N ASP A 524 -6.79 -0.94 52.14
CA ASP A 524 -6.55 -1.89 51.07
C ASP A 524 -7.75 -2.00 50.11
N SER A 525 -7.58 -2.78 49.04
CA SER A 525 -8.62 -2.95 48.02
C SER A 525 -9.86 -3.65 48.55
N ASP A 526 -9.75 -4.53 49.54
CA ASP A 526 -10.86 -5.36 50.02
C ASP A 526 -11.71 -4.59 51.03
N ASP A 527 -11.08 -3.80 51.88
CA ASP A 527 -11.74 -2.83 52.76
C ASP A 527 -12.51 -1.79 51.93
N PHE A 528 -11.90 -1.24 50.88
CA PHE A 528 -12.54 -0.22 50.06
C PHE A 528 -13.73 -0.79 49.25
N ARG A 529 -13.61 -2.02 48.76
CA ARG A 529 -14.73 -2.76 48.12
C ARG A 529 -15.88 -3.01 49.09
N THR A 530 -15.58 -3.31 50.36
CA THR A 530 -16.59 -3.52 51.40
C THR A 530 -17.34 -2.22 51.75
N ILE A 531 -16.65 -1.08 51.71
CA ILE A 531 -17.29 0.24 51.88
C ILE A 531 -18.17 0.58 50.67
N LEU A 532 -17.72 0.25 49.45
CA LEU A 532 -18.49 0.44 48.22
C LEU A 532 -19.77 -0.40 48.19
N SER A 533 -19.72 -1.67 48.59
CA SER A 533 -20.90 -2.56 48.64
C SER A 533 -21.93 -2.07 49.66
N THR A 534 -21.48 -1.70 50.86
CA THR A 534 -22.35 -1.20 51.94
C THR A 534 -23.05 0.12 51.58
N SER A 535 -22.47 0.90 50.66
CA SER A 535 -23.04 2.17 50.18
C SER A 535 -24.08 2.00 49.07
N GLY A 536 -24.48 0.77 48.73
CA GLY A 536 -25.55 0.48 47.76
C GLY A 536 -25.08 0.32 46.31
N PHE A 537 -23.79 0.03 46.08
CA PHE A 537 -23.19 -0.09 44.74
C PHE A 537 -22.70 -1.52 44.40
N ASP A 538 -23.37 -2.56 44.91
CA ASP A 538 -23.03 -3.98 44.66
C ASP A 538 -22.97 -4.35 43.16
N SER A 539 -23.84 -3.75 42.33
CA SER A 539 -23.86 -3.98 40.88
C SER A 539 -22.70 -3.33 40.13
N ALA A 540 -22.07 -2.31 40.71
CA ALA A 540 -20.91 -1.60 40.17
C ALA A 540 -19.60 -2.33 40.46
N ALA A 541 -19.46 -2.93 41.64
CA ALA A 541 -18.38 -3.86 41.95
C ALA A 541 -18.37 -5.05 40.99
N GLY A 542 -19.56 -5.58 40.65
CA GLY A 542 -19.74 -6.65 39.66
C GLY A 542 -19.32 -6.28 38.24
N ALA A 543 -19.52 -5.03 37.80
CA ALA A 543 -19.12 -4.55 36.47
C ALA A 543 -17.59 -4.33 36.34
N LEU A 544 -16.90 -4.17 37.47
CA LEU A 544 -15.44 -4.05 37.55
C LEU A 544 -14.73 -5.41 37.52
N LEU A 545 -15.44 -6.52 37.76
CA LEU A 545 -14.91 -7.90 37.74
C LEU A 545 -14.47 -8.41 36.35
N GLY A 546 -14.67 -7.62 35.30
CA GLY A 546 -14.13 -7.90 33.96
C GLY A 546 -12.93 -7.02 33.58
N ALA A 547 -12.44 -6.15 34.49
CA ALA A 547 -11.34 -5.23 34.20
C ALA A 547 -9.96 -5.88 34.28
N ASP A 548 -9.83 -7.05 34.92
CA ASP A 548 -8.57 -7.81 35.00
C ASP A 548 -8.08 -8.30 33.62
N THR A 549 -8.95 -8.25 32.60
CA THR A 549 -8.61 -8.58 31.21
C THR A 549 -8.11 -7.38 30.40
N LEU A 550 -8.09 -6.17 30.98
CA LEU A 550 -7.59 -4.98 30.31
C LEU A 550 -6.05 -4.96 30.34
N PRO A 551 -5.40 -4.44 29.29
CA PRO A 551 -3.95 -4.55 29.12
C PRO A 551 -3.14 -3.54 29.95
N PHE A 552 -3.71 -3.00 31.04
CA PHE A 552 -3.03 -2.03 31.90
C PHE A 552 -2.50 -2.72 33.17
N SER A 553 -1.29 -2.33 33.59
CA SER A 553 -0.66 -2.84 34.81
C SER A 553 -1.55 -2.65 36.05
N PHE A 554 -2.17 -1.47 36.20
CA PHE A 554 -3.05 -1.13 37.32
C PHE A 554 -4.39 -1.85 37.35
N THR A 555 -4.75 -2.58 36.30
CA THR A 555 -5.93 -3.45 36.30
C THR A 555 -5.61 -4.89 36.69
N ARG A 556 -4.33 -5.30 36.64
CA ARG A 556 -3.90 -6.68 36.88
C ARG A 556 -3.56 -6.93 38.35
N PRO A 557 -3.96 -8.08 38.94
CA PRO A 557 -3.58 -8.43 40.31
C PRO A 557 -2.08 -8.67 40.51
N GLU A 558 -1.40 -9.21 39.50
CA GLU A 558 -0.02 -9.70 39.57
C GLU A 558 1.04 -8.62 39.23
N ALA A 559 0.60 -7.38 38.92
CA ALA A 559 1.51 -6.32 38.48
C ALA A 559 2.28 -5.70 39.66
N ASP A 560 3.50 -5.22 39.38
CA ASP A 560 4.29 -4.46 40.34
C ASP A 560 3.49 -3.24 40.85
N VAL A 561 3.38 -3.09 42.17
CA VAL A 561 2.50 -2.10 42.81
C VAL A 561 2.97 -0.67 42.54
N MET A 562 4.27 -0.44 42.40
CA MET A 562 4.80 0.90 42.11
C MET A 562 4.52 1.27 40.66
N LYS A 563 4.80 0.36 39.72
CA LYS A 563 4.49 0.51 38.30
C LYS A 563 3.00 0.72 38.06
N ALA A 564 2.14 -0.06 38.71
CA ALA A 564 0.69 0.10 38.63
C ALA A 564 0.23 1.51 39.08
N ARG A 565 0.81 2.06 40.14
CA ARG A 565 0.46 3.42 40.61
C ARG A 565 0.92 4.51 39.64
N ASP A 566 2.10 4.36 39.07
CA ASP A 566 2.65 5.30 38.09
C ASP A 566 1.84 5.26 36.79
N ASP A 567 1.55 4.06 36.28
CA ASP A 567 0.75 3.85 35.08
C ASP A 567 -0.70 4.34 35.26
N LEU A 568 -1.29 4.17 36.45
CA LEU A 568 -2.62 4.69 36.79
C LEU A 568 -2.61 6.23 36.80
N SER A 569 -1.57 6.85 37.35
CA SER A 569 -1.43 8.30 37.39
C SER A 569 -1.32 8.88 35.97
N GLU A 570 -0.55 8.21 35.11
CA GLU A 570 -0.39 8.58 33.72
C GLU A 570 -1.69 8.40 32.91
N ALA A 571 -2.42 7.30 33.15
CA ALA A 571 -3.73 7.06 32.54
C ALA A 571 -4.76 8.15 32.90
N ILE A 572 -4.77 8.61 34.17
CA ILE A 572 -5.63 9.72 34.61
C ILE A 572 -5.22 11.03 33.91
N ALA A 573 -3.92 11.29 33.76
CA ALA A 573 -3.42 12.48 33.06
C ALA A 573 -3.82 12.50 31.59
N VAL A 574 -3.72 11.37 30.88
CA VAL A 574 -4.16 11.26 29.48
C VAL A 574 -5.67 11.40 29.35
N MET A 575 -6.44 10.72 30.21
CA MET A 575 -7.91 10.77 30.21
C MET A 575 -8.46 12.19 30.39
N THR A 576 -7.74 13.04 31.12
CA THR A 576 -8.15 14.44 31.36
C THR A 576 -7.66 15.41 30.29
N ALA A 577 -6.46 15.19 29.72
CA ALA A 577 -5.91 16.04 28.68
C ALA A 577 -6.56 15.82 27.30
N GLN A 578 -6.93 14.59 26.97
CA GLN A 578 -7.39 14.22 25.62
C GLN A 578 -8.66 14.98 25.16
N PRO A 579 -9.73 15.10 25.96
CA PRO A 579 -10.93 15.84 25.53
C PRO A 579 -10.64 17.33 25.24
N VAL A 580 -9.70 17.93 25.98
CA VAL A 580 -9.31 19.34 25.80
C VAL A 580 -8.57 19.53 24.47
N VAL A 581 -7.64 18.62 24.16
CA VAL A 581 -6.88 18.64 22.90
C VAL A 581 -7.79 18.35 21.71
N ASP A 582 -8.71 17.39 21.83
CA ASP A 582 -9.66 17.07 20.76
C ASP A 582 -10.63 18.23 20.46
N ALA A 583 -11.13 18.90 21.50
CA ALA A 583 -11.95 20.10 21.33
C ALA A 583 -11.18 21.24 20.65
N ALA A 584 -9.94 21.49 21.08
CA ALA A 584 -9.08 22.51 20.50
C ALA A 584 -8.73 22.19 19.03
N LEU A 585 -8.48 20.92 18.70
CA LEU A 585 -8.20 20.47 17.34
C LEU A 585 -9.43 20.61 16.43
N ALA A 586 -10.62 20.29 16.93
CA ALA A 586 -11.87 20.48 16.21
C ALA A 586 -12.12 21.97 15.91
N GLU A 587 -11.87 22.85 16.88
CA GLU A 587 -11.96 24.30 16.71
C GLU A 587 -10.93 24.82 15.69
N ALA A 588 -9.67 24.38 15.80
CA ALA A 588 -8.61 24.77 14.87
C ALA A 588 -8.90 24.29 13.43
N THR A 589 -9.44 23.09 13.27
CA THR A 589 -9.85 22.54 11.97
C THR A 589 -11.02 23.34 11.39
N ALA A 590 -12.03 23.67 12.21
CA ALA A 590 -13.14 24.52 11.80
C ALA A 590 -12.69 25.95 11.44
N SER A 591 -11.66 26.48 12.13
CA SER A 591 -11.08 27.78 11.80
C SER A 591 -10.32 27.76 10.48
N LEU A 592 -9.51 26.72 10.23
CA LEU A 592 -8.79 26.55 8.97
C LEU A 592 -9.74 26.39 7.77
N MET A 593 -10.89 25.72 7.97
CA MET A 593 -11.93 25.60 6.95
C MET A 593 -12.63 26.92 6.62
N ARG A 594 -12.66 27.88 7.57
CA ARG A 594 -13.22 29.22 7.34
C ARG A 594 -12.22 30.16 6.67
N ASP A 595 -10.99 30.20 7.19
CA ASP A 595 -9.92 31.08 6.72
C ASP A 595 -8.60 30.31 6.60
N VAL A 596 -8.17 30.06 5.35
CA VAL A 596 -6.93 29.32 5.06
C VAL A 596 -5.73 30.23 5.25
N THR A 597 -5.26 30.34 6.49
CA THR A 597 -4.07 31.11 6.88
C THR A 597 -2.95 30.19 7.34
N GLU A 598 -1.70 30.62 7.18
CA GLU A 598 -0.51 29.90 7.63
C GLU A 598 -0.53 29.68 9.16
N GLU A 599 -1.02 30.67 9.91
CA GLU A 599 -1.20 30.59 11.37
C GLU A 599 -2.25 29.54 11.78
N ALA A 600 -3.39 29.46 11.08
CA ALA A 600 -4.42 28.46 11.35
C ALA A 600 -3.93 27.04 11.04
N PHE A 601 -3.17 26.87 9.96
CA PHE A 601 -2.56 25.59 9.60
C PHE A 601 -1.50 25.16 10.62
N ALA A 602 -0.59 26.06 11.02
CA ALA A 602 0.42 25.78 12.04
C ALA A 602 -0.22 25.38 13.39
N ARG A 603 -1.31 26.05 13.78
CA ARG A 603 -2.08 25.72 15.00
C ARG A 603 -2.72 24.33 14.91
N GLN A 604 -3.29 23.95 13.76
CA GLN A 604 -3.86 22.62 13.55
C GLN A 604 -2.78 21.53 13.63
N VAL A 605 -1.63 21.73 13.00
CA VAL A 605 -0.51 20.78 13.01
C VAL A 605 0.02 20.59 14.43
N ALA A 606 0.18 21.67 15.20
CA ALA A 606 0.62 21.60 16.60
C ALA A 606 -0.36 20.78 17.47
N LEU A 607 -1.67 21.01 17.33
CA LEU A 607 -2.70 20.27 18.07
C LEU A 607 -2.81 18.81 17.63
N SER A 608 -2.62 18.52 16.34
CA SER A 608 -2.58 17.14 15.84
C SER A 608 -1.39 16.37 16.42
N ARG A 609 -0.23 17.02 16.55
CA ARG A 609 0.95 16.44 17.19
C ARG A 609 0.72 16.19 18.68
N GLN A 610 0.12 17.15 19.39
CA GLN A 610 -0.21 16.98 20.80
C GLN A 610 -1.19 15.83 21.04
N ARG A 611 -2.17 15.64 20.13
CA ARG A 611 -3.08 14.48 20.18
C ARG A 611 -2.34 13.16 19.97
N GLN A 612 -1.40 13.12 19.02
CA GLN A 612 -0.57 11.93 18.77
C GLN A 612 0.30 11.61 20.00
N GLU A 613 0.91 12.61 20.62
CA GLU A 613 1.72 12.42 21.83
C GLU A 613 0.91 11.83 23.00
N LEU A 614 -0.37 12.21 23.16
CA LEU A 614 -1.27 11.59 24.14
C LEU A 614 -1.62 10.13 23.80
N GLN A 615 -1.81 9.82 22.51
CA GLN A 615 -2.07 8.44 22.06
C GLN A 615 -0.85 7.55 22.24
N ASP A 616 0.36 8.06 21.97
CA ASP A 616 1.60 7.32 22.16
C ASP A 616 1.86 7.04 23.65
N ARG A 617 1.59 8.02 24.53
CA ARG A 617 1.64 7.83 25.99
C ARG A 617 0.69 6.72 26.44
N LEU A 618 -0.54 6.70 25.93
CA LEU A 618 -1.52 5.64 26.23
C LEU A 618 -1.07 4.27 25.70
N ALA A 619 -0.51 4.21 24.50
CA ALA A 619 0.01 2.98 23.91
C ALA A 619 1.18 2.40 24.72
N ASN A 620 2.07 3.26 25.23
CA ASN A 620 3.18 2.84 26.09
C ASN A 620 2.70 2.18 27.39
N LEU A 621 1.57 2.63 27.96
CA LEU A 621 0.96 2.00 29.13
C LEU A 621 0.45 0.56 28.85
N MET A 622 0.20 0.22 27.59
CA MET A 622 -0.28 -1.10 27.17
C MET A 622 0.85 -2.07 26.80
N LEU A 623 2.06 -1.57 26.51
CA LEU A 623 3.19 -2.35 26.01
C LEU A 623 4.23 -2.73 27.10
N ALA A 624 4.16 -2.11 28.28
CA ALA A 624 5.23 -2.16 29.28
C ALA A 624 5.34 -3.48 30.09
N ASP A 625 4.80 -4.62 29.64
CA ASP A 625 4.78 -5.88 30.42
C ASP A 625 5.32 -7.13 29.68
N ASP A 626 5.93 -7.00 28.50
CA ASP A 626 6.56 -8.16 27.80
C ASP A 626 7.98 -8.48 28.33
N GLY A 627 8.22 -8.28 29.63
CA GLY A 627 9.48 -8.55 30.30
C GLY A 627 9.37 -9.70 31.31
N VAL A 628 10.19 -10.73 31.10
CA VAL A 628 10.48 -11.89 31.98
C VAL A 628 9.65 -13.15 31.72
N PHE A 629 10.10 -13.94 30.74
CA PHE A 629 10.12 -15.41 30.81
C PHE A 629 11.52 -15.89 30.41
N GLU A 630 12.46 -15.84 31.36
CA GLU A 630 13.62 -16.74 31.40
C GLU A 630 13.43 -17.66 32.62
N GLU A 631 13.01 -18.90 32.37
CA GLU A 631 13.59 -20.15 32.90
C GLU A 631 12.98 -21.36 32.19
#